data_AF-A0A944JJ46-F1
#
_entry.id   AF-A0A944JJ46-F1
#
_cell.length_a   1.000
_cell.length_b   1.000
_cell.length_c   1.000
_cell.angle_alpha   90.00
_cell.angle_beta   90.00
_cell.angle_gamma   90.00
#
_symmetry.space_group_name_H-M   'P 1'
#
loop_
_entity.id
_entity.type
_entity.pdbx_description
1 polymer ?
#
loop_
_entity_poly.entity_id
_entity_poly.type
_entity_poly.pdbx_seq_one_letter_code
_entity_poly.pdbx_strand_id
1 'polypeptide(L)'
;MTDQPPESRHGHPWNAAEDAQLVDRVRDGLALEELAGRHGRSAGAIRARLARFVPHPVPEPDQVLEWLRARLTAEPGYPWQAVSEDHRHRDQHERAAGRRRGPEPESRPGHDTPAAGTPAADGGDADVLADWEHATAHVLGAARREVFLARRVTAGLAAVPADVRRAAAARLWRESGRLLLDDWLLECLCPGAVGLSSDWEPIAEGDAHTVMVLRELVATAVAELPAGRHREIMDRRFGLHDRPTQTLAEVGEALGLSRERIRQLQVVAIRRIRGSLAPASRRLRGLLADLSRVEAAPPDAGPSAAERLLDLAEALLPSVAPQRAVPLLASLAGAAKARAEHLTAEAATVRVLRHEAVRREATRRARIERATRRWAALASEVKWFGPAEPAPPRAELEALRAAGSADARSGSWLCPKLGRGVAYESAIELRVIQLLGFAEQVAYYQEQPLALSYWFDGRQRTYYPDLLAATTDGRCVLIEVKPVYEMAMAVNIAKYQALEGLCRARGWGLLLTDGRRTRALLEERSVDPRLEAALEAALAGGGELSWPRLRAAAGPAPLDWAAVPALTLRHGWEWRTRPYRLRAGPGRAHRASGRGPGPWDSTGPVRDRSGPPPGDPGSRVRRSVGGGGPRTRPSSHADLPNRISQMHNHLRKKRGVIRKRSA
;
A
#
# COMPACT_ATOMS: atom_id res chain seq x y z
N MET A 1 52.06 -11.19 4.53
CA MET A 1 50.78 -10.69 5.06
C MET A 1 51.00 -9.24 5.41
N THR A 2 50.33 -8.36 4.67
CA THR A 2 50.55 -6.91 4.65
C THR A 2 50.03 -6.30 5.95
N ASP A 3 50.94 -5.69 6.70
CA ASP A 3 50.73 -4.99 7.97
C ASP A 3 50.08 -3.62 7.66
N GLN A 4 48.74 -3.57 7.64
CA GLN A 4 48.03 -2.30 7.68
C GLN A 4 47.99 -1.83 9.15
N PRO A 5 48.42 -0.59 9.45
CA PRO A 5 48.34 -0.08 10.81
C PRO A 5 46.87 -0.05 11.26
N PRO A 6 46.56 -0.49 12.48
CA PRO A 6 45.18 -0.56 12.96
C PRO A 6 44.54 0.83 12.88
N GLU A 7 43.36 0.92 12.26
CA GLU A 7 42.59 2.17 12.21
C GLU A 7 42.44 2.75 13.63
N SER A 8 42.74 4.04 13.80
CA SER A 8 42.62 4.71 15.09
C SER A 8 41.16 4.68 15.56
N ARG A 9 40.90 4.05 16.71
CA ARG A 9 39.57 3.94 17.32
C ARG A 9 39.40 4.87 18.52
N HIS A 10 40.15 5.96 18.58
CA HIS A 10 40.06 6.95 19.66
C HIS A 10 38.62 7.51 19.75
N GLY A 11 37.99 7.41 20.93
CA GLY A 11 36.62 7.91 21.17
C GLY A 11 35.46 6.99 20.73
N HIS A 12 35.73 5.90 19.99
CA HIS A 12 34.67 4.95 19.60
C HIS A 12 34.18 4.10 20.80
N PRO A 13 32.90 3.72 20.85
CA PRO A 13 32.38 2.87 21.93
C PRO A 13 33.01 1.47 21.89
N TRP A 14 33.30 0.90 23.07
CA TRP A 14 33.78 -0.48 23.21
C TRP A 14 32.64 -1.47 22.93
N ASN A 15 32.97 -2.59 22.28
CA ASN A 15 32.02 -3.68 22.02
C ASN A 15 32.53 -5.01 22.62
N ALA A 16 31.64 -6.01 22.71
CA ALA A 16 31.94 -7.28 23.35
C ALA A 16 33.07 -8.08 22.67
N ALA A 17 33.20 -7.99 21.34
CA ALA A 17 34.26 -8.67 20.61
C ALA A 17 35.63 -8.02 20.88
N GLU A 18 35.69 -6.69 20.97
CA GLU A 18 36.90 -5.95 21.37
C GLU A 18 37.31 -6.28 22.81
N ASP A 19 36.35 -6.39 23.73
CA ASP A 19 36.63 -6.74 25.12
C ASP A 19 37.20 -8.17 25.25
N ALA A 20 36.62 -9.13 24.52
CA ALA A 20 37.10 -10.51 24.51
C ALA A 20 38.53 -10.60 23.96
N GLN A 21 38.81 -9.93 22.84
CA GLN A 21 40.15 -9.85 22.28
C GLN A 21 41.14 -9.18 23.23
N LEU A 22 40.70 -8.17 23.99
CA LEU A 22 41.55 -7.48 24.96
C LEU A 22 41.94 -8.42 26.12
N VAL A 23 40.99 -9.20 26.63
CA VAL A 23 41.24 -10.18 27.70
C VAL A 23 42.13 -11.33 27.22
N ASP A 24 41.91 -11.83 26.01
CA ASP A 24 42.77 -12.86 25.43
C ASP A 24 44.21 -12.36 25.27
N ARG A 25 44.41 -11.13 24.82
CA ARG A 25 45.74 -10.53 24.68
C ARG A 25 46.43 -10.22 26.01
N VAL A 26 45.67 -9.94 27.06
CA VAL A 26 46.22 -9.84 28.43
C VAL A 26 46.71 -11.20 28.91
N ARG A 27 45.97 -12.27 28.59
CA ARG A 27 46.35 -13.66 28.86
C ARG A 27 47.62 -14.07 28.10
N ASP A 28 47.77 -13.58 26.86
CA ASP A 28 48.96 -13.79 26.03
C ASP A 28 50.21 -13.02 26.51
N GLY A 29 50.10 -12.20 27.58
CA GLY A 29 51.24 -11.56 28.20
C GLY A 29 51.68 -10.23 27.58
N LEU A 30 50.88 -9.64 26.68
CA LEU A 30 51.25 -8.40 26.00
C LEU A 30 51.37 -7.20 26.94
N ALA A 31 52.37 -6.34 26.71
CA ALA A 31 52.55 -5.11 27.47
C ALA A 31 51.46 -4.09 27.14
N LEU A 32 51.21 -3.13 28.04
CA LEU A 32 50.14 -2.14 27.89
C LEU A 32 50.22 -1.38 26.55
N GLU A 33 51.43 -1.08 26.09
CA GLU A 33 51.62 -0.24 24.89
C GLU A 33 51.41 -1.03 23.60
N GLU A 34 51.64 -2.35 23.67
CA GLU A 34 51.28 -3.28 22.60
C GLU A 34 49.78 -3.51 22.55
N LEU A 35 49.10 -3.60 23.70
CA LEU A 35 47.63 -3.64 23.78
C LEU A 35 47.04 -2.36 23.18
N ALA A 36 47.57 -1.19 23.53
CA ALA A 36 47.16 0.10 22.99
C ALA A 36 47.31 0.15 21.46
N GLY A 37 48.48 -0.23 20.96
CA GLY A 37 48.75 -0.31 19.52
C GLY A 37 47.80 -1.24 18.79
N ARG A 38 47.64 -2.49 19.25
CA ARG A 38 46.83 -3.52 18.58
C ARG A 38 45.32 -3.29 18.67
N HIS A 39 44.85 -2.40 19.55
CA HIS A 39 43.45 -1.98 19.63
C HIS A 39 43.20 -0.60 19.02
N GLY A 40 44.25 0.10 18.55
CA GLY A 40 44.13 1.46 18.01
C GLY A 40 43.63 2.47 19.06
N ARG A 41 44.00 2.29 20.33
CA ARG A 41 43.58 3.11 21.49
C ARG A 41 44.79 3.67 22.22
N SER A 42 44.59 4.67 23.09
CA SER A 42 45.64 5.13 24.01
C SER A 42 45.83 4.16 25.18
N ALA A 43 47.04 4.12 25.75
CA ALA A 43 47.36 3.32 26.95
C ALA A 43 46.41 3.61 28.13
N GLY A 44 46.05 4.89 28.31
CA GLY A 44 45.07 5.29 29.32
C GLY A 44 43.66 4.73 29.08
N ALA A 45 43.21 4.67 27.82
CA ALA A 45 41.92 4.09 27.47
C ALA A 45 41.88 2.57 27.68
N ILE A 46 42.98 1.88 27.39
CA ILE A 46 43.12 0.44 27.67
C ILE A 46 43.07 0.21 29.18
N ARG A 47 43.87 0.95 29.96
CA ARG A 47 43.92 0.84 31.42
C ARG A 47 42.56 1.07 32.07
N ALA A 48 41.86 2.13 31.65
CA ALA A 48 40.51 2.42 32.13
C ALA A 48 39.49 1.34 31.74
N ARG A 49 39.68 0.68 30.59
CA ARG A 49 38.82 -0.44 30.18
C ARG A 49 39.10 -1.69 31.00
N LEU A 50 40.36 -2.06 31.21
CA LEU A 50 40.77 -3.21 32.02
C LEU A 50 40.29 -3.10 33.47
N ALA A 51 40.25 -1.89 34.03
CA ALA A 51 39.72 -1.64 35.36
C ALA A 51 38.27 -2.13 35.54
N ARG A 52 37.47 -2.14 34.46
CA ARG A 52 36.08 -2.67 34.49
C ARG A 52 36.02 -4.18 34.60
N PHE A 53 37.11 -4.89 34.34
CA PHE A 53 37.18 -6.35 34.42
C PHE A 53 37.67 -6.83 35.79
N VAL A 54 38.00 -5.90 36.70
CA VAL A 54 38.46 -6.18 38.06
C VAL A 54 37.33 -5.85 39.06
N PRO A 55 37.06 -6.68 40.08
CA PRO A 55 35.98 -6.43 41.02
C PRO A 55 36.29 -5.22 41.90
N HIS A 56 35.29 -4.64 42.56
CA HIS A 56 35.52 -3.60 43.55
C HIS A 56 36.05 -4.18 44.88
N PRO A 57 36.96 -3.48 45.58
CA PRO A 57 37.64 -2.25 45.16
C PRO A 57 38.66 -2.52 44.05
N VAL A 58 38.67 -1.65 43.02
CA VAL A 58 39.62 -1.76 41.90
C VAL A 58 41.03 -1.44 42.41
N PRO A 59 42.06 -2.25 42.08
CA PRO A 59 43.46 -1.93 42.38
C PRO A 59 43.89 -0.58 41.82
N GLU A 60 45.01 -0.05 42.32
CA GLU A 60 45.59 1.17 41.77
C GLU A 60 45.82 1.06 40.25
N PRO A 61 45.61 2.14 39.47
CA PRO A 61 45.56 2.05 38.01
C PRO A 61 46.78 1.41 37.36
N ASP A 62 47.96 1.57 37.97
CA ASP A 62 49.23 0.97 37.56
C ASP A 62 49.30 -0.55 37.79
N GLN A 63 48.53 -1.08 38.73
CA GLN A 63 48.51 -2.50 39.13
C GLN A 63 47.42 -3.33 38.44
N VAL A 64 46.41 -2.68 37.83
CA VAL A 64 45.24 -3.34 37.22
C VAL A 64 45.62 -4.42 36.19
N LEU A 65 46.61 -4.15 35.32
CA LEU A 65 47.01 -5.09 34.27
C LEU A 65 47.64 -6.36 34.86
N GLU A 66 48.59 -6.19 35.79
CA GLU A 66 49.27 -7.32 36.42
C GLU A 66 48.32 -8.12 37.33
N TRP A 67 47.39 -7.44 38.02
CA TRP A 67 46.34 -8.11 38.77
C TRP A 67 45.48 -8.99 37.87
N LEU A 68 44.99 -8.43 36.76
CA LEU A 68 44.10 -9.16 35.86
C LEU A 68 44.83 -10.31 35.17
N ARG A 69 46.11 -10.14 34.83
CA ARG A 69 46.96 -11.21 34.30
C ARG A 69 47.15 -12.33 35.32
N ALA A 70 47.55 -12.01 36.56
CA ALA A 70 47.70 -13.00 37.62
C ALA A 70 46.39 -13.75 37.88
N ARG A 71 45.24 -13.04 37.83
CA ARG A 71 43.92 -13.64 38.01
C ARG A 71 43.55 -14.59 36.88
N LEU A 72 43.74 -14.20 35.63
CA LEU A 72 43.45 -15.02 34.46
C LEU A 72 44.36 -16.25 34.35
N THR A 73 45.60 -16.16 34.85
CA THR A 73 46.52 -17.29 34.93
C THR A 73 46.10 -18.28 36.03
N ALA A 74 45.70 -17.80 37.20
CA ALA A 74 45.26 -18.65 38.31
C ALA A 74 43.86 -19.26 38.07
N GLU A 75 42.98 -18.53 37.38
CA GLU A 75 41.61 -18.93 37.07
C GLU A 75 41.28 -18.60 35.60
N PRO A 76 41.53 -19.53 34.65
CA PRO A 76 41.29 -19.28 33.22
C PRO A 76 39.84 -18.91 32.87
N GLY A 77 38.89 -19.39 33.67
CA GLY A 77 37.45 -19.13 33.55
C GLY A 77 36.94 -17.90 34.29
N TYR A 78 37.83 -17.01 34.76
CA TYR A 78 37.46 -15.82 35.52
C TYR A 78 36.35 -15.00 34.80
N PRO A 79 35.20 -14.74 35.46
CA PRO A 79 33.99 -14.21 34.82
C PRO A 79 34.05 -12.67 34.65
N TRP A 80 35.06 -12.18 33.95
CA TRP A 80 35.32 -10.76 33.73
C TRP A 80 34.14 -10.00 33.09
N GLN A 81 33.29 -10.70 32.32
CA GLN A 81 32.10 -10.14 31.70
C GLN A 81 31.04 -9.74 32.74
N ALA A 82 30.76 -10.62 33.70
CA ALA A 82 29.83 -10.36 34.80
C ALA A 82 30.36 -9.23 35.70
N VAL A 83 31.67 -9.17 35.91
CA VAL A 83 32.33 -8.07 36.64
C VAL A 83 32.18 -6.73 35.90
N SER A 84 32.33 -6.73 34.58
CA SER A 84 32.11 -5.53 33.76
C SER A 84 30.67 -5.04 33.80
N GLU A 85 29.71 -5.96 33.87
CA GLU A 85 28.29 -5.67 34.05
C GLU A 85 27.99 -5.06 35.40
N ASP A 86 28.55 -5.60 36.49
CA ASP A 86 28.41 -5.00 37.83
C ASP A 86 28.94 -3.56 37.85
N HIS A 87 30.09 -3.31 37.22
CA HIS A 87 30.63 -1.95 37.02
C HIS A 87 29.70 -1.05 36.21
N ARG A 88 29.06 -1.56 35.14
CA ARG A 88 28.07 -0.78 34.37
C ARG A 88 26.85 -0.40 35.22
N HIS A 89 26.34 -1.34 36.02
CA HIS A 89 25.21 -1.09 36.90
C HIS A 89 25.56 -0.08 38.00
N ARG A 90 26.77 -0.16 38.57
CA ARG A 90 27.28 0.81 39.55
C ARG A 90 27.48 2.20 38.93
N ASP A 91 28.13 2.31 37.78
CA ASP A 91 28.31 3.58 37.04
C ASP A 91 26.96 4.26 36.77
N GLN A 92 25.95 3.49 36.36
CA GLN A 92 24.60 4.00 36.10
C GLN A 92 23.94 4.49 37.39
N HIS A 93 24.10 3.74 38.48
CA HIS A 93 23.57 4.10 39.79
C HIS A 93 24.25 5.34 40.38
N GLU A 94 25.58 5.45 40.27
CA GLU A 94 26.37 6.59 40.72
C GLU A 94 26.14 7.83 39.85
N ARG A 95 25.96 7.70 38.53
CA ARG A 95 25.56 8.83 37.66
C ARG A 95 24.14 9.31 37.94
N ALA A 96 23.25 8.41 38.35
CA ALA A 96 21.91 8.76 38.82
C ALA A 96 21.94 9.46 40.19
N ALA A 97 22.89 9.09 41.06
CA ALA A 97 23.10 9.72 42.36
C ALA A 97 23.85 11.07 42.29
N GLY A 98 24.90 11.17 41.47
CA GLY A 98 25.75 12.36 41.30
C GLY A 98 25.03 13.54 40.65
N ARG A 99 24.03 13.30 39.79
CA ARG A 99 23.18 14.38 39.25
C ARG A 99 22.27 15.05 40.29
N ARG A 100 22.19 14.54 41.53
CA ARG A 100 21.43 15.15 42.63
C ARG A 100 22.24 16.15 43.46
N ARG A 101 23.57 16.27 43.26
CA ARG A 101 24.42 17.26 43.95
C ARG A 101 25.04 18.24 42.94
N GLY A 102 24.36 19.36 42.71
CA GLY A 102 24.92 20.57 42.09
C GLY A 102 25.42 21.56 43.15
N PRO A 103 26.26 22.54 42.80
CA PRO A 103 27.12 23.26 43.74
C PRO A 103 26.33 24.20 44.66
N GLU A 104 26.75 24.27 45.92
CA GLU A 104 26.25 25.21 46.92
C GLU A 104 26.49 26.66 46.48
N PRO A 105 25.49 27.57 46.59
CA PRO A 105 25.68 28.96 46.23
C PRO A 105 26.24 29.77 47.41
N GLU A 106 27.30 30.52 47.11
CA GLU A 106 27.87 31.58 47.95
C GLU A 106 26.82 32.64 48.32
N SER A 107 26.90 33.06 49.58
CA SER A 107 26.10 34.08 50.24
C SER A 107 26.25 35.48 49.66
N ARG A 108 25.12 36.13 49.32
CA ARG A 108 24.96 37.60 49.24
C ARG A 108 23.58 38.06 49.75
N PRO A 109 23.45 39.30 50.26
CA PRO A 109 22.47 39.63 51.28
C PRO A 109 21.20 40.31 50.75
N GLY A 110 20.10 40.09 51.48
CA GLY A 110 19.06 41.07 51.79
C GLY A 110 18.10 41.48 50.67
N HIS A 111 16.90 40.89 50.67
CA HIS A 111 15.67 41.67 50.53
C HIS A 111 14.47 40.90 51.08
N ASP A 112 13.79 41.53 52.03
CA ASP A 112 12.62 41.05 52.75
C ASP A 112 11.42 40.76 51.84
N THR A 113 10.78 39.59 52.04
CA THR A 113 9.39 39.30 51.63
C THR A 113 8.87 38.19 52.57
N PRO A 114 7.61 38.24 53.04
CA PRO A 114 7.24 37.77 54.38
C PRO A 114 7.11 36.25 54.50
N ALA A 115 7.36 35.76 55.71
CA ALA A 115 7.27 34.37 56.12
C ALA A 115 5.90 33.74 55.78
N ALA A 116 5.91 32.81 54.82
CA ALA A 116 4.89 31.79 54.69
C ALA A 116 5.28 30.62 55.61
N GLY A 117 4.39 30.30 56.55
CA GLY A 117 4.61 29.28 57.57
C GLY A 117 4.92 27.90 57.01
N THR A 118 5.75 27.17 57.76
CA THR A 118 5.93 25.72 57.68
C THR A 118 4.57 25.02 57.72
N PRO A 119 4.20 24.18 56.74
CA PRO A 119 3.03 23.34 56.92
C PRO A 119 3.41 22.23 57.92
N ALA A 120 2.57 22.09 58.94
CA ALA A 120 2.59 20.94 59.83
C ALA A 120 2.41 19.65 59.01
N ALA A 121 2.99 18.54 59.48
CA ALA A 121 2.75 17.22 58.93
C ALA A 121 1.26 16.84 59.14
N ASP A 122 0.43 17.10 58.13
CA ASP A 122 -0.99 16.73 58.11
C ASP A 122 -1.17 15.22 57.89
N GLY A 123 -2.23 14.65 58.48
CA GLY A 123 -2.47 13.20 58.58
C GLY A 123 -2.54 12.40 57.27
N GLY A 124 -2.61 13.04 56.09
CA GLY A 124 -2.70 12.36 54.79
C GLY A 124 -1.43 11.62 54.36
N ASP A 125 -0.25 12.06 54.80
CA ASP A 125 1.03 11.40 54.48
C ASP A 125 1.21 10.11 55.28
N ALA A 126 0.70 10.06 56.51
CA ALA A 126 0.69 8.87 57.34
C ALA A 126 -0.22 7.77 56.75
N ASP A 127 -1.33 8.14 56.13
CA ASP A 127 -2.25 7.21 55.47
C ASP A 127 -1.61 6.53 54.25
N VAL A 128 -0.78 7.25 53.47
CA VAL A 128 -0.06 6.67 52.32
C VAL A 128 0.93 5.60 52.76
N LEU A 129 1.65 5.83 53.86
CA LEU A 129 2.55 4.84 54.43
C LEU A 129 1.77 3.62 54.94
N ALA A 130 0.64 3.82 55.62
CA ALA A 130 -0.20 2.71 56.10
C ALA A 130 -0.75 1.86 54.93
N ASP A 131 -1.20 2.50 53.85
CA ASP A 131 -1.64 1.82 52.63
C ASP A 131 -0.51 0.99 51.99
N TRP A 132 0.72 1.52 51.97
CA TRP A 132 1.90 0.83 51.46
C TRP A 132 2.32 -0.36 52.34
N GLU A 133 2.38 -0.18 53.66
CA GLU A 133 2.71 -1.24 54.62
C GLU A 133 1.66 -2.36 54.56
N HIS A 134 0.38 -2.01 54.40
CA HIS A 134 -0.71 -2.97 54.22
C HIS A 134 -0.58 -3.78 52.92
N ALA A 135 -0.35 -3.11 51.79
CA ALA A 135 -0.26 -3.79 50.50
C ALA A 135 0.97 -4.70 50.38
N THR A 136 2.09 -4.31 50.99
CA THR A 136 3.36 -5.03 50.89
C THR A 136 3.63 -6.00 52.03
N ALA A 137 2.88 -5.91 53.14
CA ALA A 137 3.15 -6.58 54.42
C ALA A 137 4.55 -6.28 55.02
N HIS A 138 5.20 -5.19 54.59
CA HIS A 138 6.47 -4.73 55.14
C HIS A 138 6.26 -3.56 56.09
N VAL A 139 7.02 -3.50 57.18
CA VAL A 139 7.01 -2.38 58.12
C VAL A 139 8.35 -1.66 58.06
N LEU A 140 8.33 -0.34 57.87
CA LEU A 140 9.56 0.45 57.76
C LEU A 140 10.05 0.89 59.15
N GLY A 141 11.37 0.81 59.39
CA GLY A 141 11.98 1.45 60.57
C GLY A 141 11.92 2.98 60.49
N ALA A 142 12.02 3.66 61.64
CA ALA A 142 11.82 5.12 61.76
C ALA A 142 12.58 5.96 60.72
N ALA A 143 13.89 5.73 60.56
CA ALA A 143 14.71 6.46 59.59
C ALA A 143 14.28 6.24 58.12
N ARG A 144 13.77 5.05 57.78
CA ARG A 144 13.27 4.75 56.42
C ARG A 144 11.88 5.34 56.19
N ARG A 145 11.07 5.49 57.23
CA ARG A 145 9.75 6.17 57.17
C ARG A 145 9.91 7.63 56.83
N GLU A 146 10.83 8.34 57.48
CA GLU A 146 11.13 9.75 57.15
C GLU A 146 11.55 9.91 55.69
N VAL A 147 12.45 9.05 55.20
CA VAL A 147 12.89 9.06 53.80
C VAL A 147 11.75 8.71 52.83
N PHE A 148 10.85 7.82 53.22
CA PHE A 148 9.67 7.47 52.41
C PHE A 148 8.75 8.67 52.26
N LEU A 149 8.35 9.29 53.38
CA LEU A 149 7.41 10.41 53.45
C LEU A 149 7.97 11.68 52.79
N ALA A 150 9.29 11.90 52.83
CA ALA A 150 9.94 13.05 52.20
C ALA A 150 9.95 13.02 50.65
N ARG A 151 9.53 11.93 50.01
CA ARG A 151 9.53 11.82 48.53
C ARG A 151 8.35 12.58 47.95
N ARG A 152 8.57 13.48 47.00
CA ARG A 152 7.52 14.29 46.35
C ARG A 152 6.28 13.52 45.84
N VAL A 153 6.40 12.24 45.51
CA VAL A 153 5.28 11.42 45.06
C VAL A 153 4.30 11.04 46.19
N THR A 154 4.74 11.01 47.45
CA THR A 154 3.85 10.74 48.59
C THR A 154 2.76 11.79 48.70
N ALA A 155 3.10 13.08 48.54
CA ALA A 155 2.11 14.16 48.50
C ALA A 155 1.09 13.98 47.36
N GLY A 156 1.53 13.47 46.20
CA GLY A 156 0.64 13.16 45.08
C GLY A 156 -0.31 12.00 45.40
N LEU A 157 0.19 10.96 46.07
CA LEU A 157 -0.62 9.84 46.56
C LEU A 157 -1.60 10.29 47.65
N ALA A 158 -1.16 11.13 48.60
CA ALA A 158 -2.00 11.64 49.68
C ALA A 158 -3.25 12.37 49.15
N ALA A 159 -3.15 13.02 47.98
CA ALA A 159 -4.25 13.68 47.30
C ALA A 159 -5.23 12.73 46.58
N VAL A 160 -4.88 11.46 46.38
CA VAL A 160 -5.73 10.43 45.76
C VAL A 160 -6.65 9.80 46.81
N PRO A 161 -7.93 9.51 46.53
CA PRO A 161 -8.82 8.78 47.44
C PRO A 161 -8.23 7.43 47.91
N ALA A 162 -8.42 7.09 49.19
CA ALA A 162 -7.79 5.92 49.82
C ALA A 162 -8.25 4.57 49.24
N ASP A 163 -9.48 4.47 48.76
CA ASP A 163 -10.00 3.30 48.05
C ASP A 163 -9.27 3.09 46.71
N VAL A 164 -9.09 4.14 45.92
CA VAL A 164 -8.35 4.11 44.65
C VAL A 164 -6.88 3.75 44.88
N ARG A 165 -6.24 4.40 45.86
CA ARG A 165 -4.85 4.09 46.25
C ARG A 165 -4.67 2.63 46.62
N ARG A 166 -5.48 2.11 47.56
CA ARG A 166 -5.37 0.73 48.03
C ARG A 166 -5.62 -0.28 46.91
N ALA A 167 -6.61 -0.02 46.05
CA ALA A 167 -6.90 -0.87 44.90
C ALA A 167 -5.71 -0.94 43.92
N ALA A 168 -5.12 0.22 43.60
CA ALA A 168 -3.94 0.29 42.72
C ALA A 168 -2.72 -0.42 43.34
N ALA A 169 -2.45 -0.19 44.64
CA ALA A 169 -1.35 -0.83 45.36
C ALA A 169 -1.48 -2.35 45.36
N ALA A 170 -2.67 -2.86 45.72
CA ALA A 170 -2.94 -4.30 45.77
C ALA A 170 -2.78 -4.96 44.39
N ARG A 171 -3.18 -4.28 43.32
CA ARG A 171 -3.03 -4.78 41.95
C ARG A 171 -1.56 -4.86 41.52
N LEU A 172 -0.81 -3.76 41.63
CA LEU A 172 0.60 -3.71 41.24
C LEU A 172 1.45 -4.71 42.03
N TRP A 173 1.18 -4.84 43.33
CA TRP A 173 1.87 -5.80 44.18
C TRP A 173 1.58 -7.25 43.78
N ARG A 174 0.31 -7.57 43.48
CA ARG A 174 -0.09 -8.91 43.03
C ARG A 174 0.55 -9.29 41.69
N GLU A 175 0.66 -8.34 40.77
CA GLU A 175 1.16 -8.58 39.41
C GLU A 175 2.68 -8.69 39.34
N SER A 176 3.40 -7.88 40.12
CA SER A 176 4.87 -7.73 39.96
C SER A 176 5.68 -8.05 41.21
N GLY A 177 5.04 -8.22 42.37
CA GLY A 177 5.72 -8.31 43.67
C GLY A 177 6.51 -7.05 44.05
N ARG A 178 6.25 -5.93 43.37
CA ARG A 178 6.91 -4.64 43.58
C ARG A 178 5.88 -3.52 43.62
N LEU A 179 6.11 -2.53 44.48
CA LEU A 179 5.28 -1.33 44.58
C LEU A 179 6.17 -0.10 44.53
N LEU A 180 6.54 0.31 43.31
CA LEU A 180 7.26 1.55 43.07
C LEU A 180 6.29 2.72 43.23
N LEU A 181 6.67 3.75 43.98
CA LEU A 181 5.78 4.87 44.30
C LEU A 181 5.30 5.62 43.05
N ASP A 182 6.17 5.80 42.06
CA ASP A 182 5.82 6.48 40.82
C ASP A 182 4.81 5.67 40.00
N ASP A 183 4.98 4.34 39.94
CA ASP A 183 4.06 3.44 39.25
C ASP A 183 2.73 3.36 40.01
N TRP A 184 2.77 3.37 41.34
CA TRP A 184 1.56 3.42 42.16
C TRP A 184 0.75 4.68 41.91
N LEU A 185 1.41 5.85 41.90
CA LEU A 185 0.73 7.11 41.58
C LEU A 185 0.22 7.12 40.14
N LEU A 186 1.02 6.65 39.18
CA LEU A 186 0.60 6.54 37.78
C LEU A 186 -0.64 5.65 37.64
N GLU A 187 -0.66 4.50 38.31
CA GLU A 187 -1.75 3.54 38.24
C GLU A 187 -3.03 4.07 38.91
N CYS A 188 -2.91 4.97 39.88
CA CYS A 188 -4.04 5.70 40.45
C CYS A 188 -4.61 6.74 39.46
N LEU A 189 -3.74 7.42 38.70
CA LEU A 189 -4.12 8.50 37.80
C LEU A 189 -4.55 8.03 36.42
N CYS A 190 -3.96 6.92 35.95
CA CYS A 190 -4.18 6.33 34.64
C CYS A 190 -4.07 4.80 34.76
N PRO A 191 -5.15 4.11 35.16
CA PRO A 191 -5.16 2.67 35.29
C PRO A 191 -4.75 1.96 33.99
N GLY A 192 -3.82 1.01 34.08
CA GLY A 192 -3.27 0.23 32.97
C GLY A 192 -2.00 0.84 32.36
N ALA A 193 -1.68 2.10 32.64
CA ALA A 193 -0.52 2.77 32.03
C ALA A 193 0.82 2.16 32.44
N VAL A 194 0.91 1.58 33.65
CA VAL A 194 2.12 0.86 34.10
C VAL A 194 2.33 -0.41 33.27
N GLY A 195 1.25 -1.08 32.86
CA GLY A 195 1.30 -2.33 32.09
C GLY A 195 1.50 -2.16 30.58
N LEU A 196 1.35 -0.95 30.03
CA LEU A 196 1.53 -0.71 28.59
C LEU A 196 2.91 -1.17 28.07
N SER A 197 2.94 -1.95 27.00
CA SER A 197 4.20 -2.30 26.34
C SER A 197 4.54 -1.28 25.24
N SER A 198 5.79 -1.29 24.79
CA SER A 198 6.25 -0.58 23.59
C SER A 198 6.09 -1.42 22.32
N ASP A 199 5.21 -2.43 22.35
CA ASP A 199 4.96 -3.28 21.19
C ASP A 199 4.17 -2.51 20.14
N TRP A 200 4.60 -2.64 18.88
CA TRP A 200 3.99 -1.90 17.78
C TRP A 200 2.67 -2.50 17.31
N GLU A 201 2.54 -3.83 17.40
CA GLU A 201 1.43 -4.57 16.79
C GLU A 201 0.06 -4.10 17.29
N PRO A 202 -0.18 -3.90 18.61
CA PRO A 202 -1.46 -3.39 19.09
C PRO A 202 -1.84 -2.01 18.51
N ILE A 203 -0.85 -1.16 18.20
CA ILE A 203 -1.10 0.14 17.57
C ILE A 203 -1.44 -0.02 16.09
N ALA A 204 -0.72 -0.90 15.39
CA ALA A 204 -0.94 -1.18 13.97
C ALA A 204 -2.32 -1.82 13.72
N GLU A 205 -2.77 -2.68 14.62
CA GLU A 205 -4.08 -3.33 14.58
C GLU A 205 -5.21 -2.44 15.11
N GLY A 206 -4.87 -1.35 15.81
CA GLY A 206 -5.84 -0.45 16.43
C GLY A 206 -6.55 -1.07 17.65
N ASP A 207 -5.82 -1.83 18.47
CA ASP A 207 -6.34 -2.43 19.69
C ASP A 207 -7.00 -1.37 20.59
N ALA A 208 -8.30 -1.54 20.81
CA ALA A 208 -9.13 -0.53 21.46
C ALA A 208 -8.68 -0.24 22.90
N HIS A 209 -8.25 -1.27 23.64
CA HIS A 209 -7.80 -1.12 25.02
C HIS A 209 -6.48 -0.34 25.10
N THR A 210 -5.47 -0.74 24.32
CA THR A 210 -4.17 -0.08 24.25
C THR A 210 -4.31 1.39 23.83
N VAL A 211 -5.09 1.65 22.78
CA VAL A 211 -5.33 3.02 22.30
C VAL A 211 -6.05 3.87 23.35
N MET A 212 -7.06 3.31 24.03
CA MET A 212 -7.77 4.00 25.12
C MET A 212 -6.82 4.41 26.25
N VAL A 213 -6.02 3.47 26.77
CA VAL A 213 -5.09 3.75 27.87
C VAL A 213 -4.00 4.73 27.45
N LEU A 214 -3.47 4.65 26.22
CA LEU A 214 -2.50 5.62 25.72
C LEU A 214 -3.09 7.03 25.58
N ARG A 215 -4.36 7.15 25.15
CA ARG A 215 -5.06 8.44 25.09
C ARG A 215 -5.27 9.04 26.47
N GLU A 216 -5.66 8.21 27.44
CA GLU A 216 -5.78 8.63 28.82
C GLU A 216 -4.42 9.09 29.36
N LEU A 217 -3.34 8.34 29.07
CA LEU A 217 -1.98 8.71 29.46
C LEU A 217 -1.56 10.08 28.87
N VAL A 218 -1.94 10.40 27.63
CA VAL A 218 -1.75 11.74 27.05
C VAL A 218 -2.49 12.79 27.86
N ALA A 219 -3.76 12.54 28.22
CA ALA A 219 -4.56 13.46 29.02
C ALA A 219 -3.99 13.65 30.44
N THR A 220 -3.60 12.57 31.11
CA THR A 220 -2.97 12.61 32.44
C THR A 220 -1.66 13.38 32.40
N ALA A 221 -0.81 13.17 31.39
CA ALA A 221 0.44 13.93 31.24
C ALA A 221 0.20 15.42 31.00
N VAL A 222 -0.88 15.80 30.32
CA VAL A 222 -1.29 17.20 30.18
C VAL A 222 -1.77 17.74 31.54
N ALA A 223 -2.55 16.97 32.30
CA ALA A 223 -3.08 17.37 33.61
C ALA A 223 -1.98 17.66 34.66
N GLU A 224 -0.81 17.01 34.54
CA GLU A 224 0.38 17.23 35.36
C GLU A 224 1.07 18.59 35.13
N LEU A 225 0.69 19.35 34.09
CA LEU A 225 1.27 20.67 33.85
C LEU A 225 0.91 21.64 34.99
N PRO A 226 1.89 22.35 35.57
CA PRO A 226 1.66 23.17 36.76
C PRO A 226 0.84 24.44 36.49
N ALA A 227 0.83 24.93 35.24
CA ALA A 227 0.10 26.14 34.88
C ALA A 227 -1.24 25.77 34.24
N GLY A 228 -2.35 26.16 34.87
CA GLY A 228 -3.71 25.91 34.39
C GLY A 228 -3.93 26.36 32.94
N ARG A 229 -3.36 27.52 32.57
CA ARG A 229 -3.41 28.04 31.19
C ARG A 229 -2.72 27.14 30.17
N HIS A 230 -1.62 26.49 30.52
CA HIS A 230 -0.96 25.55 29.61
C HIS A 230 -1.82 24.29 29.42
N ARG A 231 -2.45 23.80 30.49
CA ARG A 231 -3.40 22.67 30.42
C ARG A 231 -4.55 22.98 29.48
N GLU A 232 -5.24 24.09 29.71
CA GLU A 232 -6.38 24.48 28.89
C GLU A 232 -6.02 24.62 27.41
N ILE A 233 -4.86 25.19 27.09
CA ILE A 233 -4.37 25.26 25.71
C ILE A 233 -4.16 23.86 25.15
N MET A 234 -3.48 22.98 25.87
CA MET A 234 -3.18 21.62 25.39
C MET A 234 -4.46 20.79 25.23
N ASP A 235 -5.41 20.86 26.17
CA ASP A 235 -6.70 20.15 26.11
C ASP A 235 -7.47 20.50 24.83
N ARG A 236 -7.61 21.80 24.54
CA ARG A 236 -8.27 22.31 23.33
C ARG A 236 -7.53 21.90 22.05
N ARG A 237 -6.20 21.91 22.07
CA ARG A 237 -5.36 21.63 20.89
C ARG A 237 -5.34 20.15 20.55
N PHE A 238 -5.31 19.30 21.56
CA PHE A 238 -5.29 17.84 21.42
C PHE A 238 -6.71 17.26 21.30
N GLY A 239 -7.76 18.02 21.65
CA GLY A 239 -9.13 17.50 21.65
C GLY A 239 -9.34 16.47 22.76
N LEU A 240 -8.78 16.75 23.94
CA LEU A 240 -8.90 15.89 25.12
C LEU A 240 -10.25 16.10 25.81
N HIS A 241 -10.66 15.12 26.62
CA HIS A 241 -11.93 15.15 27.35
C HIS A 241 -13.16 15.31 26.43
N ASP A 242 -13.15 14.59 25.31
CA ASP A 242 -14.21 14.59 24.29
C ASP A 242 -14.52 15.96 23.69
N ARG A 243 -13.56 16.89 23.76
CA ARG A 243 -13.69 18.22 23.16
C ARG A 243 -13.31 18.17 21.68
N PRO A 244 -13.98 18.96 20.82
CA PRO A 244 -13.49 19.18 19.46
C PRO A 244 -12.11 19.83 19.51
N THR A 245 -11.20 19.38 18.63
CA THR A 245 -9.89 20.04 18.51
C THR A 245 -10.06 21.48 18.03
N GLN A 246 -9.20 22.37 18.51
CA GLN A 246 -9.17 23.77 18.11
C GLN A 246 -7.83 24.15 17.47
N THR A 247 -7.89 25.00 16.45
CA THR A 247 -6.71 25.60 15.83
C THR A 247 -6.06 26.63 16.76
N LEU A 248 -4.81 27.03 16.49
CA LEU A 248 -4.14 28.08 17.26
C LEU A 248 -4.92 29.41 17.23
N ALA A 249 -5.64 29.66 16.12
CA ALA A 249 -6.44 30.86 15.96
C ALA A 249 -7.72 30.79 16.82
N GLU A 250 -8.44 29.67 16.76
CA GLU A 250 -9.67 29.44 17.54
C GLU A 250 -9.39 29.46 19.05
N VAL A 251 -8.29 28.83 19.50
CA VAL A 251 -7.88 28.92 20.92
C VAL A 251 -7.46 30.35 21.28
N GLY A 252 -6.83 31.07 20.36
CA GLY A 252 -6.44 32.46 20.55
C GLY A 252 -7.65 33.36 20.78
N GLU A 253 -8.66 33.23 19.91
CA GLU A 253 -9.94 33.92 20.02
C GLU A 253 -10.64 33.61 21.35
N ALA A 254 -10.75 32.32 21.71
CA ALA A 254 -11.40 31.90 22.95
C ALA A 254 -10.70 32.40 24.23
N LEU A 255 -9.38 32.63 24.19
CA LEU A 255 -8.58 33.03 25.35
C LEU A 255 -8.12 34.50 25.31
N GLY A 256 -8.61 35.29 24.35
CA GLY A 256 -8.20 36.69 24.18
C GLY A 256 -6.71 36.87 23.87
N LEU A 257 -6.12 35.93 23.12
CA LEU A 257 -4.70 35.90 22.78
C LEU A 257 -4.46 35.84 21.28
N SER A 258 -3.30 36.37 20.84
CA SER A 258 -2.86 36.16 19.47
C SER A 258 -2.55 34.68 19.20
N ARG A 259 -2.76 34.26 17.94
CA ARG A 259 -2.38 32.93 17.44
C ARG A 259 -0.92 32.57 17.77
N GLU A 260 -0.01 33.53 17.61
CA GLU A 260 1.41 33.35 17.89
C GLU A 260 1.68 33.16 19.39
N ARG A 261 0.94 33.88 20.25
CA ARG A 261 1.06 33.69 21.70
C ARG A 261 0.60 32.29 22.12
N ILE A 262 -0.49 31.76 21.56
CA ILE A 262 -0.91 30.38 21.80
C ILE A 262 0.16 29.38 21.35
N ARG A 263 0.76 29.60 20.17
CA ARG A 263 1.86 28.74 19.67
C ARG A 263 3.03 28.71 20.65
N GLN A 264 3.45 29.86 21.17
CA GLN A 264 4.54 29.96 22.15
C GLN A 264 4.20 29.21 23.44
N LEU A 265 2.99 29.41 23.98
CA LEU A 265 2.55 28.72 25.20
C LEU A 265 2.47 27.20 25.01
N GLN A 266 2.02 26.73 23.84
CA GLN A 266 2.03 25.30 23.50
C GLN A 266 3.45 24.73 23.46
N VAL A 267 4.41 25.44 22.85
CA VAL A 267 5.81 25.01 22.82
C VAL A 267 6.39 24.93 24.24
N VAL A 268 6.06 25.89 25.11
CA VAL A 268 6.47 25.86 26.52
C VAL A 268 5.82 24.68 27.26
N ALA A 269 4.54 24.41 27.02
CA ALA A 269 3.83 23.28 27.61
C ALA A 269 4.47 21.94 27.22
N ILE A 270 4.73 21.72 25.93
CA ILE A 270 5.43 20.51 25.43
C ILE A 270 6.82 20.39 26.04
N ARG A 271 7.59 21.49 26.13
CA ARG A 271 8.91 21.48 26.78
C ARG A 271 8.82 21.10 28.26
N ARG A 272 7.78 21.55 28.97
CA ARG A 272 7.54 21.17 30.37
C ARG A 272 7.18 19.70 30.50
N ILE A 273 6.30 19.16 29.64
CA ILE A 273 6.01 17.72 29.62
C ILE A 273 7.30 16.94 29.34
N ARG A 274 8.12 17.40 28.39
CA ARG A 274 9.43 16.80 28.05
C ARG A 274 10.41 16.71 29.23
N GLY A 275 10.48 17.76 30.05
CA GLY A 275 11.38 17.84 31.20
C GLY A 275 10.78 17.37 32.52
N SER A 276 9.49 17.00 32.55
CA SER A 276 8.79 16.66 33.78
C SER A 276 9.28 15.32 34.36
N LEU A 277 9.47 15.27 35.67
CA LEU A 277 9.69 14.01 36.39
C LEU A 277 8.38 13.40 36.88
N ALA A 278 7.22 14.01 36.61
CA ALA A 278 5.95 13.44 37.01
C ALA A 278 5.67 12.11 36.27
N PRO A 279 5.03 11.11 36.93
CA PRO A 279 4.98 9.75 36.42
C PRO A 279 4.33 9.62 35.02
N ALA A 280 3.21 10.28 34.77
CA ALA A 280 2.50 10.16 33.48
C ALA A 280 3.30 10.80 32.34
N SER A 281 3.84 12.01 32.57
CA SER A 281 4.72 12.68 31.62
C SER A 281 5.95 11.84 31.29
N ARG A 282 6.57 11.22 32.29
CA ARG A 282 7.76 10.37 32.09
C ARG A 282 7.41 9.12 31.29
N ARG A 283 6.32 8.45 31.65
CA ARG A 283 5.84 7.24 30.97
C ARG A 283 5.47 7.51 29.52
N LEU A 284 4.70 8.57 29.27
CA LEU A 284 4.28 8.97 27.93
C LEU A 284 5.48 9.20 27.01
N ARG A 285 6.50 9.93 27.47
CA ARG A 285 7.71 10.18 26.67
C ARG A 285 8.45 8.92 26.31
N GLY A 286 8.62 8.00 27.28
CA GLY A 286 9.28 6.73 27.04
C GLY A 286 8.55 5.90 25.99
N LEU A 287 7.25 5.68 26.20
CA LEU A 287 6.42 4.92 25.25
C LEU A 287 6.38 5.57 23.87
N LEU A 288 6.18 6.89 23.78
CA LEU A 288 6.19 7.57 22.49
C LEU A 288 7.55 7.46 21.79
N ALA A 289 8.67 7.58 22.53
CA ALA A 289 10.01 7.40 21.96
C ALA A 289 10.19 5.99 21.39
N ASP A 290 9.79 4.97 22.15
CA ASP A 290 9.97 3.56 21.76
C ASP A 290 9.03 3.14 20.61
N LEU A 291 7.76 3.55 20.66
CA LEU A 291 6.75 3.23 19.65
C LEU A 291 7.03 3.94 18.32
N SER A 292 7.40 5.23 18.37
CA SER A 292 7.64 6.04 17.18
C SER A 292 9.02 5.85 16.58
N ARG A 293 10.01 5.42 17.39
CA ARG A 293 11.42 5.26 17.00
C ARG A 293 12.01 6.51 16.33
N VAL A 294 11.63 7.69 16.81
CA VAL A 294 12.00 8.99 16.21
C VAL A 294 13.51 9.25 16.08
N GLU A 295 14.30 8.73 17.02
CA GLU A 295 15.76 8.86 17.07
C GLU A 295 16.49 7.63 16.49
N ALA A 296 15.75 6.58 16.10
CA ALA A 296 16.36 5.40 15.49
C ALA A 296 16.70 5.67 14.02
N ALA A 297 17.73 4.97 13.53
CA ALA A 297 17.96 4.88 12.10
C ALA A 297 16.71 4.27 11.42
N PRO A 298 16.40 4.67 10.16
CA PRO A 298 15.32 4.04 9.40
C PRO A 298 15.56 2.52 9.37
N PRO A 299 14.54 1.70 9.69
CA PRO A 299 14.72 0.26 9.66
C PRO A 299 14.85 -0.25 8.22
N ASP A 300 15.65 -1.31 8.02
CA ASP A 300 15.71 -2.02 6.73
C ASP A 300 14.40 -2.77 6.44
N ALA A 301 13.66 -3.16 7.48
CA ALA A 301 12.38 -3.84 7.42
C ALA A 301 11.39 -3.30 8.48
N GLY A 302 10.14 -3.04 8.07
CA GLY A 302 9.06 -2.53 8.93
C GLY A 302 8.76 -1.04 8.72
N PRO A 303 7.75 -0.49 9.44
CA PRO A 303 7.30 0.87 9.19
C PRO A 303 8.32 1.89 9.67
N SER A 304 8.49 2.94 8.87
CA SER A 304 9.34 4.09 9.17
C SER A 304 8.84 4.87 10.39
N ALA A 305 9.70 5.70 11.00
CA ALA A 305 9.28 6.58 12.09
C ALA A 305 8.14 7.54 11.68
N ALA A 306 8.12 7.98 10.42
CA ALA A 306 7.06 8.81 9.88
C ALA A 306 5.71 8.08 9.75
N GLU A 307 5.72 6.82 9.29
CA GLU A 307 4.54 5.95 9.28
C GLU A 307 4.03 5.71 10.69
N ARG A 308 4.92 5.35 11.62
CA ARG A 308 4.57 5.10 13.02
C ARG A 308 3.95 6.33 13.68
N LEU A 309 4.52 7.52 13.45
CA LEU A 309 3.97 8.76 13.96
C LEU A 309 2.62 9.13 13.34
N LEU A 310 2.42 8.80 12.06
CA LEU A 310 1.13 9.00 11.40
C LEU A 310 0.06 8.12 12.06
N ASP A 311 0.35 6.84 12.25
CA ASP A 311 -0.57 5.88 12.88
C ASP A 311 -0.85 6.26 14.35
N LEU A 312 0.18 6.65 15.12
CA LEU A 312 0.02 7.20 16.47
C LEU A 312 -0.79 8.50 16.49
N ALA A 313 -0.63 9.38 15.50
CA ALA A 313 -1.42 10.60 15.42
C ALA A 313 -2.91 10.30 15.18
N GLU A 314 -3.21 9.35 14.30
CA GLU A 314 -4.57 8.92 14.01
C GLU A 314 -5.21 8.21 15.21
N ALA A 315 -4.45 7.37 15.93
CA ALA A 315 -4.93 6.65 17.10
C ALA A 315 -5.13 7.56 18.32
N LEU A 316 -4.13 8.40 18.65
CA LEU A 316 -4.11 9.15 19.90
C LEU A 316 -4.85 10.50 19.80
N LEU A 317 -4.82 11.12 18.62
CA LEU A 317 -5.36 12.45 18.37
C LEU A 317 -6.28 12.45 17.12
N PRO A 318 -7.32 11.59 17.07
CA PRO A 318 -8.11 11.36 15.84
C PRO A 318 -8.81 12.61 15.31
N SER A 319 -9.17 13.55 16.20
CA SER A 319 -9.79 14.82 15.82
C SER A 319 -8.78 15.82 15.24
N VAL A 320 -7.48 15.62 15.47
CA VAL A 320 -6.41 16.53 15.07
C VAL A 320 -5.84 16.12 13.72
N ALA A 321 -5.82 17.04 12.75
CA ALA A 321 -5.22 16.77 11.44
C ALA A 321 -3.74 16.30 11.59
N PRO A 322 -3.31 15.23 10.88
CA PRO A 322 -1.98 14.63 11.03
C PRO A 322 -0.83 15.62 10.89
N GLN A 323 -0.92 16.59 9.96
CA GLN A 323 0.09 17.65 9.79
C GLN A 323 0.31 18.53 11.03
N ARG A 324 -0.63 18.51 11.98
CA ARG A 324 -0.54 19.20 13.27
C ARG A 324 -0.20 18.23 14.39
N ALA A 325 -0.73 17.02 14.38
CA ALA A 325 -0.52 16.02 15.43
C ALA A 325 0.91 15.42 15.40
N VAL A 326 1.40 15.01 14.22
CA VAL A 326 2.73 14.40 14.03
C VAL A 326 3.87 15.22 14.66
N PRO A 327 4.02 16.53 14.41
CA PRO A 327 5.12 17.30 15.01
C PRO A 327 5.00 17.44 16.53
N LEU A 328 3.78 17.36 17.10
CA LEU A 328 3.56 17.43 18.54
C LEU A 328 3.97 16.12 19.21
N LEU A 329 3.54 14.99 18.64
CA LEU A 329 3.92 13.65 19.11
C LEU A 329 5.43 13.39 18.94
N ALA A 330 6.01 13.77 17.79
CA ALA A 330 7.45 13.67 17.58
C ALA A 330 8.23 14.49 18.61
N SER A 331 7.77 15.71 18.91
CA SER A 331 8.40 16.54 19.93
C SER A 331 8.32 15.92 21.32
N LEU A 332 7.16 15.35 21.70
CA LEU A 332 6.97 14.65 22.97
C LEU A 332 7.83 13.39 23.06
N ALA A 333 7.99 12.66 21.96
CA ALA A 333 8.87 11.50 21.82
C ALA A 333 10.37 11.84 21.91
N GLY A 334 10.72 13.13 21.98
CA GLY A 334 12.09 13.57 22.18
C GLY A 334 12.75 14.21 20.95
N ALA A 335 12.12 14.15 19.78
CA ALA A 335 12.70 14.66 18.54
C ALA A 335 13.11 16.13 18.66
N ALA A 336 14.26 16.46 18.07
CA ALA A 336 14.63 17.86 17.83
C ALA A 336 13.67 18.51 16.83
N LYS A 337 13.54 19.85 16.88
CA LYS A 337 12.62 20.60 16.02
C LYS A 337 12.79 20.26 14.52
N ALA A 338 14.02 20.28 14.03
CA ALA A 338 14.32 19.97 12.63
C ALA A 338 13.93 18.53 12.24
N ARG A 339 14.15 17.56 13.15
CA ARG A 339 13.75 16.16 12.93
C ARG A 339 12.24 16.00 12.92
N ALA A 340 11.52 16.64 13.84
CA ALA A 340 10.06 16.64 13.86
C ALA A 340 9.45 17.27 12.60
N GLU A 341 10.03 18.35 12.08
CA GLU A 341 9.64 18.97 10.81
C GLU A 341 9.86 18.03 9.62
N HIS A 342 11.02 17.36 9.56
CA HIS A 342 11.31 16.37 8.52
C HIS A 342 10.33 15.19 8.56
N LEU A 343 10.12 14.58 9.73
CA LEU A 343 9.17 13.47 9.91
C LEU A 343 7.74 13.86 9.54
N THR A 344 7.36 15.12 9.76
CA THR A 344 6.04 15.64 9.34
C THR A 344 5.92 15.67 7.81
N ALA A 345 6.97 16.07 7.09
CA ALA A 345 6.98 16.07 5.64
C ALA A 345 6.98 14.64 5.05
N GLU A 346 7.75 13.73 5.64
CA GLU A 346 7.72 12.30 5.30
C GLU A 346 6.33 11.69 5.53
N ALA A 347 5.72 11.93 6.69
CA ALA A 347 4.38 11.42 7.03
C ALA A 347 3.30 11.96 6.07
N ALA A 348 3.43 13.23 5.64
CA ALA A 348 2.54 13.78 4.63
C ALA A 348 2.67 13.04 3.28
N THR A 349 3.88 12.68 2.88
CA THR A 349 4.16 11.90 1.67
C THR A 349 3.57 10.49 1.78
N VAL A 350 3.82 9.80 2.89
CA VAL A 350 3.23 8.48 3.22
C VAL A 350 1.72 8.52 3.09
N ARG A 351 1.06 9.51 3.69
CA ARG A 351 -0.39 9.66 3.62
C ARG A 351 -0.90 9.83 2.20
N VAL A 352 -0.23 10.64 1.38
CA VAL A 352 -0.58 10.82 -0.04
C VAL A 352 -0.47 9.49 -0.79
N LEU A 353 0.62 8.75 -0.58
CA LEU A 353 0.83 7.44 -1.22
C LEU A 353 -0.23 6.42 -0.80
N ARG A 354 -0.58 6.35 0.50
CA ARG A 354 -1.69 5.51 1.01
C ARG A 354 -3.01 5.87 0.34
N HIS A 355 -3.36 7.15 0.27
CA HIS A 355 -4.59 7.62 -0.39
C HIS A 355 -4.60 7.32 -1.89
N GLU A 356 -3.47 7.45 -2.58
CA GLU A 356 -3.35 7.07 -3.99
C GLU A 356 -3.51 5.57 -4.20
N ALA A 357 -2.91 4.73 -3.34
CA ALA A 357 -3.05 3.28 -3.40
C ALA A 357 -4.52 2.87 -3.23
N VAL A 358 -5.22 3.41 -2.23
CA VAL A 358 -6.66 3.18 -2.02
C VAL A 358 -7.47 3.60 -3.25
N ARG A 359 -7.18 4.77 -3.85
CA ARG A 359 -7.87 5.24 -5.07
C ARG A 359 -7.60 4.34 -6.28
N ARG A 360 -6.35 3.88 -6.46
CA ARG A 360 -5.97 2.95 -7.54
C ARG A 360 -6.73 1.64 -7.39
N GLU A 361 -6.79 1.08 -6.18
CA GLU A 361 -7.52 -0.16 -5.93
C GLU A 361 -9.02 0.01 -6.10
N ALA A 362 -9.61 1.11 -5.60
CA ALA A 362 -11.02 1.42 -5.83
C ALA A 362 -11.34 1.54 -7.33
N THR A 363 -10.46 2.18 -8.11
CA THR A 363 -10.61 2.29 -9.57
C THR A 363 -10.52 0.94 -10.26
N ARG A 364 -9.57 0.10 -9.83
CA ARG A 364 -9.39 -1.27 -10.32
C ARG A 364 -10.63 -2.12 -10.01
N ARG A 365 -11.11 -2.10 -8.78
CA ARG A 365 -12.32 -2.82 -8.33
C ARG A 365 -13.56 -2.38 -9.10
N ALA A 366 -13.77 -1.08 -9.27
CA ALA A 366 -14.90 -0.57 -10.07
C ALA A 366 -14.79 -0.97 -11.56
N ARG A 367 -13.58 -1.15 -12.09
CA ARG A 367 -13.37 -1.65 -13.46
C ARG A 367 -13.70 -3.14 -13.57
N ILE A 368 -13.26 -3.95 -12.60
CA ILE A 368 -13.61 -5.37 -12.47
C ILE A 368 -15.13 -5.52 -12.40
N GLU A 369 -15.78 -4.82 -11.48
CA GLU A 369 -17.22 -4.88 -11.27
C GLU A 369 -18.03 -4.53 -12.53
N ARG A 370 -17.64 -3.46 -13.24
CA ARG A 370 -18.25 -3.09 -14.53
C ARG A 370 -18.02 -4.17 -15.60
N ALA A 371 -16.82 -4.75 -15.66
CA ALA A 371 -16.50 -5.81 -16.61
C ALA A 371 -17.27 -7.10 -16.30
N THR A 372 -17.32 -7.52 -15.03
CA THR A 372 -18.09 -8.67 -14.53
C THR A 372 -19.58 -8.55 -14.88
N ARG A 373 -20.20 -7.39 -14.63
CA ARG A 373 -21.60 -7.14 -15.04
C ARG A 373 -21.78 -7.19 -16.55
N ARG A 374 -20.86 -6.55 -17.28
CA ARG A 374 -20.94 -6.45 -18.73
C ARG A 374 -20.76 -7.81 -19.40
N TRP A 375 -19.86 -8.64 -18.87
CA TRP A 375 -19.67 -10.02 -19.32
C TRP A 375 -20.90 -10.86 -19.01
N ALA A 376 -21.48 -10.77 -17.81
CA ALA A 376 -22.70 -11.51 -17.48
C ALA A 376 -23.85 -11.23 -18.48
N ALA A 377 -24.05 -9.97 -18.87
CA ALA A 377 -25.04 -9.58 -19.87
C ALA A 377 -24.72 -10.04 -21.31
N LEU A 378 -23.46 -10.32 -21.63
CA LEU A 378 -23.10 -10.95 -22.91
C LEU A 378 -23.15 -12.48 -22.83
N ALA A 379 -22.82 -13.04 -21.67
CA ALA A 379 -22.79 -14.47 -21.41
C ALA A 379 -24.20 -15.09 -21.46
N SER A 380 -25.24 -14.33 -21.09
CA SER A 380 -26.64 -14.75 -21.26
C SER A 380 -27.05 -14.96 -22.71
N GLU A 381 -26.36 -14.31 -23.64
CA GLU A 381 -26.60 -14.36 -25.09
C GLU A 381 -25.69 -15.37 -25.81
N VAL A 382 -24.87 -16.13 -25.06
CA VAL A 382 -23.99 -17.14 -25.63
C VAL A 382 -24.83 -18.30 -26.13
N LYS A 383 -24.64 -18.66 -27.39
CA LYS A 383 -25.26 -19.84 -27.99
C LYS A 383 -24.41 -21.07 -27.70
N TRP A 384 -24.88 -21.93 -26.81
CA TRP A 384 -24.21 -23.18 -26.44
C TRP A 384 -24.60 -24.32 -27.37
N PHE A 385 -23.64 -25.18 -27.71
CA PHE A 385 -23.85 -26.32 -28.60
C PHE A 385 -23.42 -27.61 -27.93
N GLY A 386 -24.36 -28.45 -27.49
CA GLY A 386 -24.05 -29.78 -26.95
C GLY A 386 -23.56 -29.78 -25.49
N PRO A 387 -23.12 -30.94 -24.98
CA PRO A 387 -22.59 -31.06 -23.62
C PRO A 387 -21.27 -30.29 -23.48
N ALA A 388 -21.04 -29.69 -22.31
CA ALA A 388 -19.86 -28.85 -22.09
C ALA A 388 -18.57 -29.69 -22.14
N GLU A 389 -17.69 -29.39 -23.10
CA GLU A 389 -16.30 -29.85 -23.04
C GLU A 389 -15.43 -28.82 -22.30
N PRO A 390 -14.38 -29.29 -21.60
CA PRO A 390 -13.46 -28.40 -20.91
C PRO A 390 -12.72 -27.49 -21.89
N ALA A 391 -12.42 -26.27 -21.44
CA ALA A 391 -11.58 -25.36 -22.20
C ALA A 391 -10.16 -25.95 -22.42
N PRO A 392 -9.55 -25.76 -23.61
CA PRO A 392 -8.19 -26.21 -23.87
C PRO A 392 -7.21 -25.57 -22.90
N PRO A 393 -6.25 -26.32 -22.31
CA PRO A 393 -5.25 -25.75 -21.42
C PRO A 393 -4.56 -24.54 -22.04
N ARG A 394 -4.33 -23.49 -21.24
CA ARG A 394 -3.71 -22.25 -21.72
C ARG A 394 -2.36 -22.48 -22.41
N ALA A 395 -1.59 -23.49 -21.98
CA ALA A 395 -0.28 -23.83 -22.54
C ALA A 395 -0.34 -24.37 -23.99
N GLU A 396 -1.51 -24.86 -24.42
CA GLU A 396 -1.71 -25.38 -25.78
C GLU A 396 -2.20 -24.31 -26.76
N LEU A 397 -2.47 -23.09 -26.26
CA LEU A 397 -3.04 -22.01 -27.01
C LEU A 397 -1.99 -20.93 -27.30
N GLU A 398 -1.79 -20.64 -28.59
CA GLU A 398 -0.94 -19.56 -29.07
C GLU A 398 -1.66 -18.76 -30.15
N ALA A 399 -1.26 -17.50 -30.34
CA ALA A 399 -1.79 -16.68 -31.41
C ALA A 399 -1.21 -17.21 -32.74
N LEU A 400 -2.07 -17.74 -33.62
CA LEU A 400 -1.63 -18.36 -34.87
C LEU A 400 -1.26 -17.37 -35.98
N ARG A 401 -1.41 -16.08 -35.74
CA ARG A 401 -1.07 -15.03 -36.70
C ARG A 401 -0.33 -13.89 -35.99
N ALA A 402 0.77 -13.44 -36.60
CA ALA A 402 1.43 -12.21 -36.17
C ALA A 402 0.52 -11.02 -36.54
N ALA A 403 0.31 -10.10 -35.59
CA ALA A 403 -0.39 -8.85 -35.86
C ALA A 403 0.20 -8.20 -37.11
N GLY A 404 -0.64 -7.92 -38.11
CA GLY A 404 -0.21 -7.28 -39.34
C GLY A 404 0.49 -5.95 -39.05
N SER A 405 1.43 -5.57 -39.92
CA SER A 405 2.12 -4.26 -39.94
C SER A 405 1.27 -3.14 -39.36
N ALA A 406 1.84 -2.40 -38.41
CA ALA A 406 1.21 -1.36 -37.60
C ALA A 406 0.39 -0.36 -38.44
N ASP A 407 -0.92 -0.62 -38.59
CA ASP A 407 -1.90 0.39 -38.93
C ASP A 407 -2.31 1.11 -37.64
N ALA A 408 -2.70 2.39 -37.71
CA ALA A 408 -2.98 3.26 -36.56
C ALA A 408 -4.10 2.76 -35.62
N ARG A 409 -4.78 1.66 -35.98
CA ARG A 409 -5.93 1.06 -35.26
C ARG A 409 -5.64 -0.32 -34.65
N SER A 410 -4.43 -0.84 -34.82
CA SER A 410 -3.95 -2.11 -34.26
C SER A 410 -2.89 -1.88 -33.19
N GLY A 411 -2.68 -2.82 -32.27
CA GLY A 411 -1.67 -2.68 -31.22
C GLY A 411 -1.63 -3.85 -30.24
N SER A 412 -0.96 -3.66 -29.11
CA SER A 412 -0.89 -4.61 -28.01
C SER A 412 -1.28 -3.92 -26.70
N TRP A 413 -2.07 -4.61 -25.88
CA TRP A 413 -2.48 -4.14 -24.55
C TRP A 413 -1.97 -5.08 -23.46
N LEU A 414 -1.26 -4.55 -22.47
CA LEU A 414 -0.80 -5.32 -21.32
C LEU A 414 -2.00 -5.75 -20.46
N CYS A 415 -2.35 -7.04 -20.54
CA CYS A 415 -3.49 -7.60 -19.84
C CYS A 415 -3.12 -8.03 -18.42
N PRO A 416 -3.77 -7.48 -17.38
CA PRO A 416 -3.47 -7.84 -15.98
C PRO A 416 -3.89 -9.26 -15.65
N LYS A 417 -4.93 -9.82 -16.29
CA LYS A 417 -5.40 -11.20 -16.06
C LYS A 417 -4.43 -12.23 -16.65
N LEU A 418 -3.80 -11.91 -17.80
CA LEU A 418 -2.90 -12.85 -18.47
C LEU A 418 -1.43 -12.62 -18.14
N GLY A 419 -1.06 -11.45 -17.61
CA GLY A 419 0.33 -11.06 -17.35
C GLY A 419 1.16 -10.83 -18.62
N ARG A 420 0.52 -10.65 -19.78
CA ARG A 420 1.18 -10.46 -21.09
C ARG A 420 0.48 -9.40 -21.95
N GLY A 421 1.18 -8.93 -22.98
CA GLY A 421 0.55 -8.18 -24.08
C GLY A 421 -0.43 -9.06 -24.86
N VAL A 422 -1.60 -8.52 -25.17
CA VAL A 422 -2.62 -9.13 -26.03
C VAL A 422 -2.77 -8.25 -27.27
N ALA A 423 -2.58 -8.83 -28.44
CA ALA A 423 -2.72 -8.12 -29.70
C ALA A 423 -4.20 -7.81 -30.00
N TYR A 424 -4.44 -6.70 -30.70
CA TYR A 424 -5.75 -6.34 -31.23
C TYR A 424 -5.60 -5.66 -32.59
N GLU A 425 -6.56 -5.87 -33.50
CA GLU A 425 -6.62 -5.27 -34.84
C GLU A 425 -7.65 -4.13 -34.94
N SER A 426 -8.52 -3.97 -33.93
CA SER A 426 -9.51 -2.89 -33.91
C SER A 426 -9.84 -2.34 -32.52
N ALA A 427 -10.44 -1.13 -32.47
CA ALA A 427 -10.90 -0.52 -31.22
C ALA A 427 -12.07 -1.28 -30.56
N ILE A 428 -12.87 -2.03 -31.33
CA ILE A 428 -13.95 -2.86 -30.81
C ILE A 428 -13.36 -4.12 -30.17
N GLU A 429 -12.35 -4.71 -30.81
CA GLU A 429 -11.60 -5.85 -30.28
C GLU A 429 -10.86 -5.49 -28.99
N LEU A 430 -10.13 -4.36 -28.95
CA LEU A 430 -9.51 -3.86 -27.73
C LEU A 430 -10.52 -3.72 -26.58
N ARG A 431 -11.75 -3.28 -26.87
CA ARG A 431 -12.82 -3.18 -25.87
C ARG A 431 -13.23 -4.54 -25.33
N VAL A 432 -13.37 -5.55 -26.18
CA VAL A 432 -13.71 -6.92 -25.77
C VAL A 432 -12.56 -7.55 -25.00
N ILE A 433 -11.32 -7.38 -25.47
CA ILE A 433 -10.10 -7.81 -24.76
C ILE A 433 -10.03 -7.20 -23.36
N GLN A 434 -10.27 -5.89 -23.24
CA GLN A 434 -10.31 -5.23 -21.94
C GLN A 434 -11.46 -5.73 -21.07
N LEU A 435 -12.64 -6.01 -21.65
CA LEU A 435 -13.74 -6.62 -20.92
C LEU A 435 -13.33 -7.98 -20.33
N LEU A 436 -12.79 -8.88 -21.15
CA LEU A 436 -12.34 -10.20 -20.71
C LEU A 436 -11.19 -10.10 -19.69
N GLY A 437 -10.28 -9.14 -19.86
CA GLY A 437 -9.16 -8.92 -18.95
C GLY A 437 -9.54 -8.49 -17.53
N PHE A 438 -10.78 -8.03 -17.31
CA PHE A 438 -11.28 -7.62 -15.98
C PHE A 438 -12.49 -8.41 -15.50
N ALA A 439 -13.20 -9.16 -16.36
CA ALA A 439 -14.34 -9.97 -15.95
C ALA A 439 -13.91 -11.14 -15.05
N GLU A 440 -14.53 -11.30 -13.89
CA GLU A 440 -14.16 -12.36 -12.92
C GLU A 440 -14.52 -13.76 -13.42
N GLN A 441 -15.61 -13.89 -14.18
CA GLN A 441 -16.08 -15.18 -14.68
C GLN A 441 -15.23 -15.74 -15.82
N VAL A 442 -14.21 -15.01 -16.29
CA VAL A 442 -13.26 -15.44 -17.33
C VAL A 442 -11.97 -15.86 -16.64
N ALA A 443 -11.55 -17.11 -16.77
CA ALA A 443 -10.30 -17.60 -16.23
C ALA A 443 -9.09 -17.11 -17.05
N TYR A 444 -9.15 -17.31 -18.37
CA TYR A 444 -8.17 -16.82 -19.34
C TYR A 444 -8.82 -16.73 -20.72
N TYR A 445 -8.11 -16.15 -21.69
CA TYR A 445 -8.52 -16.13 -23.07
C TYR A 445 -7.30 -16.04 -24.01
N GLN A 446 -7.51 -16.40 -25.27
CA GLN A 446 -6.50 -16.37 -26.32
C GLN A 446 -7.06 -15.63 -27.55
N GLU A 447 -6.30 -14.67 -28.07
CA GLU A 447 -6.54 -14.03 -29.37
C GLU A 447 -6.10 -14.94 -30.52
N GLN A 448 -6.87 -14.95 -31.62
CA GLN A 448 -6.58 -15.71 -32.83
C GLN A 448 -6.17 -17.17 -32.56
N PRO A 449 -7.03 -17.92 -31.83
CA PRO A 449 -6.67 -19.16 -31.15
C PRO A 449 -6.55 -20.36 -32.09
N LEU A 450 -7.15 -20.29 -33.28
CA LEU A 450 -7.22 -21.39 -34.23
C LEU A 450 -7.44 -20.91 -35.66
N ALA A 451 -7.16 -21.79 -36.63
CA ALA A 451 -7.47 -21.59 -38.05
C ALA A 451 -8.66 -22.47 -38.45
N LEU A 452 -9.61 -21.91 -39.19
CA LEU A 452 -10.80 -22.60 -39.66
C LEU A 452 -10.99 -22.40 -41.17
N SER A 453 -11.34 -23.46 -41.88
CA SER A 453 -11.71 -23.39 -43.29
C SER A 453 -13.20 -23.09 -43.45
N TYR A 454 -13.55 -22.22 -44.40
CA TYR A 454 -14.94 -21.96 -44.79
C TYR A 454 -15.05 -21.78 -46.31
N TRP A 455 -16.23 -22.06 -46.86
CA TRP A 455 -16.54 -21.85 -48.27
C TRP A 455 -17.32 -20.56 -48.45
N PHE A 456 -16.88 -19.72 -49.38
CA PHE A 456 -17.62 -18.52 -49.78
C PHE A 456 -17.31 -18.15 -51.23
N ASP A 457 -18.37 -17.90 -52.01
CA ASP A 457 -18.27 -17.53 -53.44
C ASP A 457 -17.51 -18.59 -54.28
N GLY A 458 -17.80 -19.86 -54.03
CA GLY A 458 -17.18 -21.00 -54.72
C GLY A 458 -15.71 -21.25 -54.39
N ARG A 459 -15.15 -20.55 -53.39
CA ARG A 459 -13.75 -20.72 -52.96
C ARG A 459 -13.67 -21.10 -51.49
N GLN A 460 -12.80 -22.05 -51.17
CA GLN A 460 -12.40 -22.34 -49.81
C GLN A 460 -11.40 -21.28 -49.33
N ARG A 461 -11.56 -20.81 -48.09
CA ARG A 461 -10.74 -19.77 -47.47
C ARG A 461 -10.41 -20.15 -46.03
N THR A 462 -9.26 -19.71 -45.54
CA THR A 462 -8.87 -19.83 -44.12
C THR A 462 -9.28 -18.57 -43.36
N TYR A 463 -9.73 -18.77 -42.12
CA TYR A 463 -10.20 -17.72 -41.24
C TYR A 463 -9.75 -17.99 -39.80
N TYR A 464 -9.40 -16.92 -39.07
CA TYR A 464 -8.95 -16.97 -37.69
C TYR A 464 -9.99 -16.24 -36.84
N PRO A 465 -10.70 -16.92 -35.91
CA PRO A 465 -11.63 -16.28 -34.99
C PRO A 465 -10.91 -15.30 -34.07
N ASP A 466 -11.59 -14.26 -33.60
CA ASP A 466 -10.92 -13.20 -32.84
C ASP A 466 -10.43 -13.69 -31.47
N LEU A 467 -11.27 -14.39 -30.68
CA LEU A 467 -10.96 -14.77 -29.30
C LEU A 467 -11.57 -16.12 -28.91
N LEU A 468 -10.87 -16.87 -28.03
CA LEU A 468 -11.42 -18.01 -27.28
C LEU A 468 -11.26 -17.72 -25.78
N ALA A 469 -12.36 -17.74 -25.03
CA ALA A 469 -12.36 -17.48 -23.59
C ALA A 469 -12.74 -18.73 -22.80
N ALA A 470 -11.92 -19.07 -21.82
CA ALA A 470 -12.23 -20.07 -20.81
C ALA A 470 -12.90 -19.37 -19.63
N THR A 471 -14.04 -19.91 -19.20
CA THR A 471 -14.79 -19.40 -18.05
C THR A 471 -14.37 -20.12 -16.77
N THR A 472 -14.62 -19.51 -15.62
CA THR A 472 -14.24 -20.07 -14.30
C THR A 472 -15.00 -21.35 -13.94
N ASP A 473 -16.11 -21.65 -14.62
CA ASP A 473 -16.85 -22.91 -14.46
C ASP A 473 -16.36 -24.03 -15.41
N GLY A 474 -15.26 -23.80 -16.13
CA GLY A 474 -14.63 -24.78 -17.01
C GLY A 474 -15.15 -24.77 -18.45
N ARG A 475 -16.21 -24.03 -18.76
CA ARG A 475 -16.75 -23.95 -20.12
C ARG A 475 -15.93 -23.03 -21.02
N CYS A 476 -16.05 -23.23 -22.33
CA CYS A 476 -15.34 -22.47 -23.35
C CYS A 476 -16.29 -21.67 -24.25
N VAL A 477 -15.95 -20.41 -24.54
CA VAL A 477 -16.71 -19.52 -25.42
C VAL A 477 -15.81 -19.00 -26.53
N LEU A 478 -16.14 -19.33 -27.78
CA LEU A 478 -15.55 -18.73 -28.96
C LEU A 478 -16.24 -17.38 -29.22
N ILE A 479 -15.46 -16.31 -29.29
CA ILE A 479 -15.95 -14.94 -29.39
C ILE A 479 -15.46 -14.32 -30.69
N GLU A 480 -16.42 -13.88 -31.50
CA GLU A 480 -16.16 -13.17 -32.74
C GLU A 480 -16.58 -11.71 -32.60
N VAL A 481 -15.64 -10.81 -32.86
CA VAL A 481 -15.80 -9.38 -32.64
C VAL A 481 -16.08 -8.66 -33.95
N LYS A 482 -17.32 -8.20 -34.12
CA LYS A 482 -17.73 -7.46 -35.33
C LYS A 482 -18.68 -6.32 -34.98
N PRO A 483 -18.64 -5.20 -35.73
CA PRO A 483 -19.72 -4.23 -35.67
C PRO A 483 -21.05 -4.91 -35.98
N VAL A 484 -22.11 -4.52 -35.27
CA VAL A 484 -23.43 -5.17 -35.35
C VAL A 484 -23.94 -5.30 -36.80
N TYR A 485 -23.81 -4.26 -37.62
CA TYR A 485 -24.26 -4.32 -39.01
C TYR A 485 -23.46 -5.33 -39.87
N GLU A 486 -22.18 -5.59 -39.57
CA GLU A 486 -21.38 -6.55 -40.35
C GLU A 486 -21.78 -8.01 -40.06
N MET A 487 -22.46 -8.26 -38.95
CA MET A 487 -22.89 -9.61 -38.56
C MET A 487 -23.92 -10.22 -39.53
N ALA A 488 -24.60 -9.40 -40.33
CA ALA A 488 -25.56 -9.88 -41.32
C ALA A 488 -24.97 -10.02 -42.74
N MET A 489 -23.71 -9.64 -42.95
CA MET A 489 -23.09 -9.71 -44.27
C MET A 489 -22.85 -11.16 -44.69
N ALA A 490 -23.12 -11.49 -45.95
CA ALA A 490 -23.09 -12.87 -46.47
C ALA A 490 -21.76 -13.61 -46.19
N VAL A 491 -20.62 -12.91 -46.34
CA VAL A 491 -19.29 -13.49 -46.04
C VAL A 491 -19.14 -13.84 -44.56
N ASN A 492 -19.69 -13.03 -43.68
CA ASN A 492 -19.62 -13.26 -42.24
C ASN A 492 -20.60 -14.36 -41.84
N ILE A 493 -21.80 -14.45 -42.44
CA ILE A 493 -22.71 -15.59 -42.27
C ILE A 493 -22.01 -16.91 -42.60
N ALA A 494 -21.28 -16.99 -43.72
CA ALA A 494 -20.53 -18.18 -44.09
C ALA A 494 -19.45 -18.55 -43.05
N LYS A 495 -18.71 -17.57 -42.52
CA LYS A 495 -17.76 -17.80 -41.42
C LYS A 495 -18.48 -18.32 -40.18
N TYR A 496 -19.62 -17.72 -39.83
CA TYR A 496 -20.38 -18.10 -38.62
C TYR A 496 -20.92 -19.52 -38.73
N GLN A 497 -21.36 -19.96 -39.90
CA GLN A 497 -21.76 -21.35 -40.12
C GLN A 497 -20.59 -22.32 -39.85
N ALA A 498 -19.38 -21.97 -40.28
CA ALA A 498 -18.19 -22.77 -39.98
C ALA A 498 -17.90 -22.76 -38.45
N LEU A 499 -18.01 -21.61 -37.78
CA LEU A 499 -17.83 -21.51 -36.33
C LEU A 499 -18.86 -22.32 -35.56
N GLU A 500 -20.14 -22.28 -35.96
CA GLU A 500 -21.19 -23.11 -35.34
C GLU A 500 -20.92 -24.60 -35.52
N GLY A 501 -20.39 -25.01 -36.68
CA GLY A 501 -19.94 -26.39 -36.91
C GLY A 501 -18.86 -26.80 -35.91
N LEU A 502 -17.84 -25.95 -35.74
CA LEU A 502 -16.76 -26.17 -34.79
C LEU A 502 -17.25 -26.22 -33.33
N CYS A 503 -18.08 -25.26 -32.93
CA CYS A 503 -18.60 -25.19 -31.56
C CYS A 503 -19.47 -26.41 -31.24
N ARG A 504 -20.28 -26.87 -32.20
CA ARG A 504 -21.08 -28.10 -32.05
C ARG A 504 -20.24 -29.35 -31.93
N ALA A 505 -19.11 -29.43 -32.63
CA ALA A 505 -18.19 -30.56 -32.53
C ALA A 505 -17.45 -30.60 -31.18
N ARG A 506 -17.41 -29.49 -30.43
CA ARG A 506 -16.62 -29.35 -29.20
C ARG A 506 -17.41 -28.97 -27.96
N GLY A 507 -18.74 -28.94 -27.98
CA GLY A 507 -19.47 -28.52 -26.77
C GLY A 507 -19.34 -27.01 -26.43
N TRP A 508 -18.78 -26.18 -27.31
CA TRP A 508 -18.40 -24.80 -26.99
C TRP A 508 -19.57 -23.82 -27.16
N GLY A 509 -19.49 -22.70 -26.45
CA GLY A 509 -20.36 -21.53 -26.66
C GLY A 509 -19.85 -20.66 -27.81
N LEU A 510 -20.76 -20.00 -28.53
CA LEU A 510 -20.45 -19.01 -29.55
C LEU A 510 -21.08 -17.66 -29.19
N LEU A 511 -20.26 -16.60 -29.22
CA LEU A 511 -20.69 -15.23 -29.01
C LEU A 511 -20.24 -14.32 -30.15
N LEU A 512 -21.18 -13.62 -30.77
CA LEU A 512 -20.89 -12.59 -31.76
C LEU A 512 -21.23 -11.24 -31.18
N THR A 513 -20.25 -10.34 -31.05
CA THR A 513 -20.46 -9.09 -30.32
C THR A 513 -19.59 -7.92 -30.80
N ASP A 514 -20.03 -6.68 -30.57
CA ASP A 514 -19.17 -5.49 -30.59
C ASP A 514 -18.68 -5.08 -29.17
N GLY A 515 -18.81 -6.00 -28.22
CA GLY A 515 -18.63 -5.79 -26.78
C GLY A 515 -19.80 -5.05 -26.10
N ARG A 516 -20.68 -4.42 -26.90
CA ARG A 516 -21.95 -3.71 -26.65
C ARG A 516 -23.24 -4.51 -26.76
N ARG A 517 -23.32 -5.15 -27.90
CA ARG A 517 -24.52 -5.72 -28.49
C ARG A 517 -24.10 -7.05 -29.08
N THR A 518 -25.05 -7.95 -29.18
CA THR A 518 -24.85 -9.28 -29.76
C THR A 518 -25.57 -9.38 -31.09
N ARG A 519 -25.30 -10.46 -31.83
CA ARG A 519 -26.09 -10.79 -33.01
C ARG A 519 -27.57 -11.06 -32.67
N ALA A 520 -27.85 -11.68 -31.51
CA ALA A 520 -29.21 -11.96 -31.06
C ALA A 520 -30.10 -10.70 -31.04
N LEU A 521 -29.53 -9.55 -30.65
CA LEU A 521 -30.22 -8.25 -30.69
C LEU A 521 -30.72 -7.85 -32.09
N LEU A 522 -30.06 -8.27 -33.17
CA LEU A 522 -30.56 -8.05 -34.53
C LEU A 522 -31.64 -9.05 -34.92
N GLU A 523 -31.51 -10.30 -34.50
CA GLU A 523 -32.45 -11.36 -34.84
C GLU A 523 -33.83 -11.10 -34.20
N GLU A 524 -33.84 -10.58 -32.97
CA GLU A 524 -35.05 -10.25 -32.20
C GLU A 524 -35.61 -8.85 -32.48
N ARG A 525 -34.88 -8.01 -33.25
CA ARG A 525 -35.27 -6.61 -33.49
C ARG A 525 -36.59 -6.52 -34.27
N SER A 526 -37.57 -5.78 -33.74
CA SER A 526 -38.76 -5.40 -34.52
C SER A 526 -38.39 -4.46 -35.67
N VAL A 527 -38.87 -4.75 -36.87
CA VAL A 527 -38.75 -3.88 -38.04
C VAL A 527 -40.16 -3.48 -38.48
N ASP A 528 -40.31 -2.28 -39.05
CA ASP A 528 -41.60 -1.81 -39.55
C ASP A 528 -42.19 -2.85 -40.53
N PRO A 529 -43.39 -3.40 -40.26
CA PRO A 529 -44.00 -4.43 -41.10
C PRO A 529 -44.20 -3.99 -42.55
N ARG A 530 -44.40 -2.68 -42.81
CA ARG A 530 -44.54 -2.14 -44.16
C ARG A 530 -43.21 -2.18 -44.91
N LEU A 531 -42.12 -1.87 -44.23
CA LEU A 531 -40.77 -1.98 -44.79
C LEU A 531 -40.43 -3.44 -45.09
N GLU A 532 -40.71 -4.33 -44.14
CA GLU A 532 -40.49 -5.77 -44.29
C GLU A 532 -41.25 -6.33 -45.49
N ALA A 533 -42.57 -6.10 -45.58
CA ALA A 533 -43.40 -6.55 -46.69
C ALA A 533 -42.94 -5.97 -48.04
N ALA A 534 -42.54 -4.69 -48.09
CA ALA A 534 -42.08 -4.07 -49.32
C ALA A 534 -40.75 -4.67 -49.82
N LEU A 535 -39.82 -4.97 -48.92
CA LEU A 535 -38.55 -5.59 -49.28
C LEU A 535 -38.71 -7.07 -49.63
N GLU A 536 -39.57 -7.81 -48.93
CA GLU A 536 -39.94 -9.18 -49.30
C GLU A 536 -40.54 -9.24 -50.71
N ALA A 537 -41.52 -8.38 -51.01
CA ALA A 537 -42.14 -8.32 -52.34
C ALA A 537 -41.12 -7.95 -53.43
N ALA A 538 -40.20 -7.03 -53.14
CA ALA A 538 -39.15 -6.63 -54.09
C ALA A 538 -38.08 -7.71 -54.30
N LEU A 539 -37.92 -8.65 -53.37
CA LEU A 539 -37.00 -9.79 -53.47
C LEU A 539 -37.68 -11.08 -53.93
N ALA A 540 -39.01 -11.11 -53.98
CA ALA A 540 -39.79 -12.24 -54.46
C ALA A 540 -39.38 -12.63 -55.90
N GLY A 541 -39.41 -13.92 -56.21
CA GLY A 541 -39.01 -14.42 -57.53
C GLY A 541 -37.50 -14.41 -57.81
N GLY A 542 -36.65 -14.26 -56.80
CA GLY A 542 -35.19 -14.30 -56.95
C GLY A 542 -34.56 -12.95 -57.31
N GLY A 543 -35.24 -11.84 -57.00
CA GLY A 543 -34.78 -10.49 -57.27
C GLY A 543 -33.50 -10.12 -56.53
N GLU A 544 -32.71 -9.23 -57.14
CA GLU A 544 -31.53 -8.60 -56.54
C GLU A 544 -31.73 -7.08 -56.47
N LEU A 545 -31.55 -6.52 -55.28
CA LEU A 545 -31.69 -5.09 -55.01
C LEU A 545 -30.32 -4.41 -54.85
N SER A 546 -30.09 -3.40 -55.68
CA SER A 546 -29.06 -2.37 -55.44
C SER A 546 -29.57 -1.35 -54.41
N TRP A 547 -28.68 -0.53 -53.84
CA TRP A 547 -29.09 0.49 -52.87
C TRP A 547 -30.20 1.44 -53.38
N PRO A 548 -30.13 1.99 -54.62
CA PRO A 548 -31.22 2.81 -55.15
C PRO A 548 -32.56 2.08 -55.24
N ARG A 549 -32.55 0.80 -55.66
CA ARG A 549 -33.77 -0.02 -55.76
C ARG A 549 -34.34 -0.36 -54.38
N LEU A 550 -33.49 -0.67 -53.42
CA LEU A 550 -33.90 -0.89 -52.03
C LEU A 550 -34.53 0.37 -51.45
N ARG A 551 -33.95 1.55 -51.69
CA ARG A 551 -34.52 2.83 -51.24
C ARG A 551 -35.85 3.15 -51.91
N ALA A 552 -36.00 2.85 -53.20
CA ALA A 552 -37.28 2.99 -53.89
C ALA A 552 -38.35 2.04 -53.32
N ALA A 553 -38.00 0.77 -53.08
CA ALA A 553 -38.89 -0.22 -52.49
C ALA A 553 -39.31 0.15 -51.06
N ALA A 554 -38.39 0.64 -50.23
CA ALA A 554 -38.68 1.11 -48.88
C ALA A 554 -39.65 2.31 -48.86
N GLY A 555 -39.67 3.11 -49.92
CA GLY A 555 -40.53 4.29 -50.04
C GLY A 555 -40.37 5.25 -48.85
N PRO A 556 -41.47 5.68 -48.20
CA PRO A 556 -41.43 6.55 -47.03
C PRO A 556 -41.16 5.80 -45.71
N ALA A 557 -41.09 4.47 -45.72
CA ALA A 557 -40.89 3.71 -44.50
C ALA A 557 -39.50 3.99 -43.89
N PRO A 558 -39.39 4.11 -42.56
CA PRO A 558 -38.13 4.44 -41.91
C PRO A 558 -37.12 3.30 -42.07
N LEU A 559 -36.01 3.59 -42.77
CA LEU A 559 -34.90 2.66 -42.96
C LEU A 559 -33.72 3.04 -42.08
N ASP A 560 -33.65 2.46 -40.88
CA ASP A 560 -32.52 2.65 -39.98
C ASP A 560 -31.33 1.74 -40.31
N TRP A 561 -30.20 1.95 -39.62
CA TRP A 561 -28.95 1.23 -39.87
C TRP A 561 -29.01 -0.28 -39.56
N ALA A 562 -30.01 -0.74 -38.80
CA ALA A 562 -30.15 -2.11 -38.31
C ALA A 562 -31.29 -2.88 -38.99
N ALA A 563 -32.22 -2.20 -39.66
CA ALA A 563 -33.35 -2.80 -40.36
C ALA A 563 -32.92 -3.84 -41.41
N VAL A 564 -32.02 -3.46 -42.33
CA VAL A 564 -31.51 -4.41 -43.35
C VAL A 564 -30.77 -5.59 -42.71
N PRO A 565 -29.81 -5.40 -41.79
CA PRO A 565 -29.19 -6.51 -41.08
C PRO A 565 -30.21 -7.45 -40.39
N ALA A 566 -31.19 -6.91 -39.69
CA ALA A 566 -32.21 -7.69 -38.98
C ALA A 566 -33.06 -8.54 -39.93
N LEU A 567 -33.61 -7.91 -40.99
CA LEU A 567 -34.38 -8.63 -42.01
C LEU A 567 -33.53 -9.66 -42.76
N THR A 568 -32.26 -9.35 -43.02
CA THR A 568 -31.32 -10.28 -43.66
C THR A 568 -31.16 -11.56 -42.84
N LEU A 569 -30.98 -11.42 -41.52
CA LEU A 569 -30.87 -12.57 -40.61
C LEU A 569 -32.20 -13.33 -40.49
N ARG A 570 -33.33 -12.62 -40.38
CA ARG A 570 -34.67 -13.21 -40.24
C ARG A 570 -35.09 -14.05 -41.44
N HIS A 571 -34.91 -13.50 -42.63
CA HIS A 571 -35.35 -14.12 -43.89
C HIS A 571 -34.27 -14.98 -44.56
N GLY A 572 -33.06 -15.00 -44.01
CA GLY A 572 -31.92 -15.68 -44.60
C GLY A 572 -31.52 -15.09 -45.94
N TRP A 573 -31.73 -13.78 -46.15
CA TRP A 573 -31.26 -13.09 -47.35
C TRP A 573 -29.73 -13.03 -47.37
N GLU A 574 -29.18 -12.74 -48.54
CA GLU A 574 -27.76 -12.48 -48.68
C GLU A 574 -27.49 -11.01 -48.95
N TRP A 575 -26.68 -10.43 -48.08
CA TRP A 575 -26.34 -9.02 -48.15
C TRP A 575 -24.83 -8.79 -48.35
N ARG A 576 -24.50 -7.97 -49.35
CA ARG A 576 -23.16 -7.49 -49.67
C ARG A 576 -23.16 -5.96 -49.69
N THR A 577 -22.06 -5.33 -49.26
CA THR A 577 -21.92 -3.86 -49.24
C THR A 577 -21.03 -3.33 -50.36
N ARG A 578 -20.25 -4.18 -51.03
CA ARG A 578 -19.28 -3.80 -52.08
C ARG A 578 -19.28 -4.79 -53.25
N PRO A 579 -19.98 -4.49 -54.37
CA PRO A 579 -21.00 -3.45 -54.48
C PRO A 579 -22.21 -3.79 -53.59
N TYR A 580 -23.03 -2.78 -53.25
CA TYR A 580 -24.23 -3.02 -52.45
C TYR A 580 -25.20 -3.92 -53.20
N ARG A 581 -25.54 -5.07 -52.61
CA ARG A 581 -26.48 -6.07 -53.12
C ARG A 581 -27.23 -6.73 -51.98
N LEU A 582 -28.56 -6.78 -52.08
CA LEU A 582 -29.41 -7.60 -51.25
C LEU A 582 -30.17 -8.57 -52.16
N ARG A 583 -30.08 -9.87 -51.91
CA ARG A 583 -30.74 -10.91 -52.72
C ARG A 583 -31.44 -11.92 -51.82
N ALA A 584 -32.51 -12.53 -52.33
CA ALA A 584 -33.12 -13.66 -51.66
C ALA A 584 -32.07 -14.77 -51.46
N GLY A 585 -32.04 -15.39 -50.28
CA GLY A 585 -31.12 -16.49 -50.03
C GLY A 585 -31.62 -17.79 -50.63
N PRO A 586 -30.75 -18.81 -50.76
CA PRO A 586 -31.19 -20.17 -51.06
C PRO A 586 -32.15 -20.59 -49.94
N GLY A 587 -33.43 -20.79 -50.27
CA GLY A 587 -34.51 -20.93 -49.28
C GLY A 587 -34.24 -21.95 -48.17
N ARG A 588 -34.97 -21.83 -47.05
CA ARG A 588 -34.87 -22.71 -45.85
C ARG A 588 -34.84 -24.22 -46.17
N ALA A 589 -35.36 -24.66 -47.32
CA ALA A 589 -35.38 -26.04 -47.78
C ALA A 589 -33.98 -26.69 -47.96
N HIS A 590 -32.91 -25.92 -48.16
CA HIS A 590 -31.56 -26.50 -48.34
C HIS A 590 -30.81 -26.82 -47.04
N ARG A 591 -31.37 -26.48 -45.86
CA ARG A 591 -30.79 -26.91 -44.57
C ARG A 591 -31.09 -28.37 -44.22
N ALA A 592 -32.04 -29.02 -44.91
CA ALA A 592 -32.42 -30.41 -44.66
C ALA A 592 -31.65 -31.44 -45.51
N SER A 593 -30.97 -31.02 -46.59
CA SER A 593 -30.13 -31.91 -47.38
C SER A 593 -28.74 -32.02 -46.75
N GLY A 594 -28.62 -32.92 -45.78
CA GLY A 594 -27.36 -33.29 -45.11
C GLY A 594 -26.32 -33.91 -46.05
N ARG A 595 -25.70 -33.10 -46.91
CA ARG A 595 -24.31 -33.37 -47.30
C ARG A 595 -23.42 -32.77 -46.23
N GLY A 596 -23.15 -33.58 -45.20
CA GLY A 596 -22.11 -33.27 -44.23
C GLY A 596 -20.77 -33.03 -44.95
N PRO A 597 -19.90 -32.16 -44.42
CA PRO A 597 -18.51 -32.15 -44.85
C PRO A 597 -17.94 -33.57 -44.66
N GLY A 598 -17.16 -34.05 -45.63
CA GLY A 598 -16.37 -35.27 -45.46
C GLY A 598 -15.48 -35.19 -44.22
N PRO A 599 -14.90 -36.32 -43.78
CA PRO A 599 -14.25 -36.45 -42.48
C PRO A 599 -13.29 -35.29 -42.22
N TRP A 600 -13.50 -34.67 -41.07
CA TRP A 600 -12.75 -33.53 -40.56
C TRP A 600 -11.34 -34.00 -40.17
N ASP A 601 -10.31 -33.55 -40.88
CA ASP A 601 -8.93 -33.64 -40.39
C ASP A 601 -8.80 -32.72 -39.17
N SER A 602 -8.93 -33.33 -38.00
CA SER A 602 -8.90 -32.68 -36.69
C SER A 602 -7.53 -32.79 -36.02
N THR A 603 -6.48 -33.19 -36.75
CA THR A 603 -5.12 -33.31 -36.21
C THR A 603 -4.26 -32.10 -36.55
N GLY A 604 -4.20 -31.15 -35.62
CA GLY A 604 -3.09 -30.19 -35.49
C GLY A 604 -3.42 -28.99 -34.59
N PRO A 605 -2.53 -28.57 -33.66
CA PRO A 605 -1.10 -28.84 -33.62
C PRO A 605 -0.63 -29.55 -32.33
N VAL A 606 0.13 -30.64 -32.46
CA VAL A 606 1.18 -30.98 -31.49
C VAL A 606 2.43 -31.25 -32.32
N ARG A 607 3.27 -30.22 -32.51
CA ARG A 607 4.62 -30.44 -33.03
C ARG A 607 5.51 -30.77 -31.84
N ASP A 608 5.73 -32.06 -31.64
CA ASP A 608 6.99 -32.53 -31.08
C ASP A 608 8.07 -32.34 -32.16
N ARG A 609 9.06 -31.51 -31.89
CA ARG A 609 10.32 -31.42 -32.65
C ARG A 609 11.46 -31.13 -31.69
N SER A 610 11.90 -32.18 -31.02
CA SER A 610 13.30 -32.33 -30.65
C SER A 610 14.12 -32.66 -31.91
N GLY A 611 15.10 -31.82 -32.25
CA GLY A 611 16.05 -32.04 -33.35
C GLY A 611 16.37 -30.78 -34.17
N PRO A 612 17.66 -30.40 -34.29
CA PRO A 612 18.05 -29.19 -35.02
C PRO A 612 17.98 -29.41 -36.54
N PRO A 613 17.68 -28.38 -37.33
CA PRO A 613 17.73 -28.48 -38.79
C PRO A 613 19.19 -28.49 -39.30
N PRO A 614 19.49 -29.20 -40.39
CA PRO A 614 20.82 -29.22 -40.98
C PRO A 614 21.11 -27.86 -41.63
N GLY A 615 22.31 -27.34 -41.38
CA GLY A 615 22.83 -26.17 -42.04
C GLY A 615 23.44 -26.50 -43.40
N ASP A 616 23.52 -25.51 -44.27
CA ASP A 616 24.76 -25.13 -44.97
C ASP A 616 24.62 -23.72 -45.59
N PRO A 617 25.67 -23.07 -46.16
CA PRO A 617 26.38 -22.01 -45.48
C PRO A 617 26.46 -20.72 -46.32
N GLY A 618 26.98 -19.66 -45.71
CA GLY A 618 27.59 -18.56 -46.47
C GLY A 618 26.84 -17.23 -46.41
N SER A 619 27.28 -16.36 -45.51
CA SER A 619 28.15 -15.24 -45.90
C SER A 619 28.27 -14.25 -44.75
N ARG A 620 29.52 -13.85 -44.51
CA ARG A 620 29.98 -13.02 -43.41
C ARG A 620 29.33 -11.63 -43.45
N VAL A 621 28.75 -11.23 -42.32
CA VAL A 621 28.44 -9.83 -41.99
C VAL A 621 29.76 -9.11 -41.66
N ARG A 622 30.15 -8.15 -42.52
CA ARG A 622 31.07 -7.07 -42.12
C ARG A 622 30.23 -5.90 -41.61
N ARG A 623 30.52 -5.47 -40.38
CA ARG A 623 30.11 -4.17 -39.83
C ARG A 623 30.84 -3.06 -40.59
N SER A 624 30.12 -2.03 -41.03
CA SER A 624 30.70 -0.71 -41.26
C SER A 624 29.76 0.38 -40.75
N VAL A 625 30.33 1.19 -39.87
CA VAL A 625 29.85 2.46 -39.33
C VAL A 625 29.84 3.50 -40.46
N GLY A 626 28.88 4.43 -40.45
CA GLY A 626 28.94 5.63 -41.29
C GLY A 626 27.62 6.40 -41.32
N GLY A 627 27.61 7.58 -40.67
CA GLY A 627 26.46 8.47 -40.59
C GLY A 627 26.22 9.32 -41.84
N GLY A 628 25.18 10.15 -41.78
CA GLY A 628 24.97 11.24 -42.73
C GLY A 628 23.52 11.65 -42.95
N GLY A 629 23.07 12.68 -42.21
CA GLY A 629 22.32 13.83 -42.72
C GLY A 629 20.89 13.68 -43.30
N PRO A 630 19.94 14.56 -42.96
CA PRO A 630 18.56 14.48 -43.40
C PRO A 630 18.38 15.08 -44.80
N ARG A 631 17.66 14.37 -45.69
CA ARG A 631 17.18 14.93 -46.97
C ARG A 631 15.69 15.25 -46.87
N THR A 632 15.40 16.53 -46.81
CA THR A 632 14.10 17.14 -47.15
C THR A 632 13.91 17.11 -48.67
N ARG A 633 12.70 16.79 -49.14
CA ARG A 633 12.11 17.20 -50.44
C ARG A 633 10.65 16.71 -50.55
N PRO A 634 9.83 17.24 -51.47
CA PRO A 634 8.72 18.13 -51.12
C PRO A 634 7.33 17.54 -51.39
N SER A 635 6.31 18.16 -50.80
CA SER A 635 4.90 17.96 -51.12
C SER A 635 4.54 18.58 -52.47
N SER A 636 3.87 17.82 -53.34
CA SER A 636 3.13 18.33 -54.50
C SER A 636 1.71 17.76 -54.53
N HIS A 637 0.81 18.61 -55.01
CA HIS A 637 -0.63 18.70 -54.88
C HIS A 637 -1.53 17.63 -55.57
N ALA A 638 -2.80 17.68 -55.11
CA ALA A 638 -4.07 17.57 -55.86
C ALA A 638 -4.67 16.16 -56.06
N ASP A 639 -5.99 15.93 -56.03
CA ASP A 639 -7.18 16.56 -55.44
C ASP A 639 -8.35 15.59 -55.74
N LEU A 640 -9.53 15.79 -55.12
CA LEU A 640 -10.89 15.22 -55.39
C LEU A 640 -11.47 14.19 -54.38
N PRO A 641 -12.80 14.25 -54.10
CA PRO A 641 -13.25 14.63 -52.75
C PRO A 641 -14.11 13.57 -52.05
N ASN A 642 -13.85 13.37 -50.76
CA ASN A 642 -14.58 12.44 -49.90
C ASN A 642 -15.73 13.17 -49.17
N ARG A 643 -16.92 13.21 -49.79
CA ARG A 643 -18.18 13.70 -49.21
C ARG A 643 -18.81 12.70 -48.22
N ILE A 644 -18.11 12.27 -47.18
CA ILE A 644 -18.73 11.61 -46.00
C ILE A 644 -17.95 12.01 -44.72
N SER A 645 -17.68 13.31 -44.53
CA SER A 645 -17.09 13.85 -43.29
C SER A 645 -17.83 15.06 -42.72
N GLN A 646 -18.96 15.45 -43.31
CA GLN A 646 -19.73 16.63 -42.87
C GLN A 646 -20.79 16.35 -41.78
N MET A 647 -20.95 15.13 -41.29
CA MET A 647 -21.90 14.82 -40.21
C MET A 647 -21.28 14.73 -38.81
N HIS A 648 -19.94 14.68 -38.70
CA HIS A 648 -19.23 14.62 -37.40
C HIS A 648 -18.71 15.97 -36.90
N ASN A 649 -18.75 17.04 -37.70
CA ASN A 649 -18.25 18.36 -37.31
C ASN A 649 -19.32 19.33 -36.75
N HIS A 650 -20.59 18.92 -36.70
CA HIS A 650 -21.67 19.77 -36.17
C HIS A 650 -21.88 19.64 -34.65
N LEU A 651 -21.21 18.70 -33.98
CA LEU A 651 -21.25 18.53 -32.51
C LEU A 651 -20.02 19.08 -31.77
N ARG A 652 -19.00 19.59 -32.49
CA ARG A 652 -17.78 20.15 -31.88
C ARG A 652 -17.71 21.68 -31.86
N LYS A 653 -18.64 22.39 -32.53
CA LYS A 653 -18.73 23.87 -32.53
C LYS A 653 -19.68 24.48 -31.48
N LYS A 654 -20.43 23.69 -30.70
CA LYS A 654 -21.29 24.19 -29.59
C LYS A 654 -20.66 24.16 -28.19
N ARG A 655 -19.37 23.80 -28.04
CA ARG A 655 -18.64 23.84 -26.74
C ARG A 655 -17.54 24.91 -26.67
N GLY A 656 -17.49 25.84 -27.63
CA GLY A 656 -16.48 26.92 -27.68
C GLY A 656 -17.00 28.34 -27.48
N VAL A 657 -18.29 28.54 -27.14
CA VAL A 657 -18.92 29.88 -27.07
C VAL A 657 -19.52 30.19 -25.69
N ILE A 658 -19.04 29.53 -24.62
CA ILE A 658 -19.34 29.93 -23.24
C ILE A 658 -18.03 29.90 -22.43
N ARG A 659 -17.14 30.84 -22.73
CA ARG A 659 -16.03 31.31 -21.87
C ARG A 659 -15.40 32.53 -22.54
N LYS A 660 -16.17 33.61 -22.61
CA LYS A 660 -15.74 35.00 -22.85
C LYS A 660 -16.98 35.89 -22.70
N ARG A 661 -17.41 36.06 -21.45
CA ARG A 661 -18.25 37.16 -20.91
C ARG A 661 -18.47 36.85 -19.42
N SER A 662 -18.41 37.92 -18.60
CA SER A 662 -18.26 37.97 -17.13
C SER A 662 -16.79 37.82 -16.70
N ALA A 663 -16.08 38.92 -16.39
CA ALA A 663 -16.21 39.75 -15.19
C ALA A 663 -15.88 38.96 -13.93
#